data_AF-K9XAR1-F1
#
_entry.id   AF-K9XAR1-F1
#
_cell.length_a   1.000
_cell.length_b   1.000
_cell.length_c   1.000
_cell.angle_alpha   90.00
_cell.angle_beta   90.00
_cell.angle_gamma   90.00
#
_symmetry.space_group_name_H-M   'P 1'
#
loop_
_entity.id
_entity.type
_entity.pdbx_description
1 polymer ?
#
loop_
_entity_poly.entity_id
_entity_poly.type
_entity_poly.pdbx_seq_one_letter_code
_entity_poly.pdbx_strand_id
1 'polypeptide(L)'
;MKTRSSRSLKATTEGIQRANKAILNFATKIELAVEIGVSRATVQNFFAGKPIDRENFHKICEKLALPWQEIAELPENYSVSTKQETTFKLEVNTENEIWRKIQADIQHQHGRIRALDMSYPRPLQELYTNINVLKSISSRRWLEIEQLQQKYNVSDKKELELCNANKQQISGLQAVQNYSKLIILGKPGSGKTTFLKHLATECAFGKLHFQIPIFIGLKNFAASAYTSSLLTYINQELTNYDINASFTSQILNQGKALILLDGLDEVRQKEVHRVLQQINQLSTQYHSNQFIITCRIASLDYNLEQFTEVELADFNQSQIIEFVHKWFVGTQAKSNQFILKLQQNSRLRELATNPLLLTLLCLVFAEAGDFPANRAKLYQEALSILLKKWDAKRHVERDELYEYLSVQRKHDLLSHIARNTFERGEYFFKQQDLEQYITKYIAKLPDVSSHVNLPIDPEALLKAIEAQHGLLIERARGIYSFSHITFQEYFTAKNIVFNTEPQALTIALTQLVSRITDKRWHEVFILCAGMLPQADYLLLLAKKHIDDLLINEPQLIQFLNWLSTKAQSVRGSCPSFIIRAFYLDLELARVCDTTAGRLELASACNREFARYLNDQLCLDLALDRVLTINSVLGTTKPSLIYHRVLDRAIIRASSTAPELKQVLKMLKQRATKCTQNDSKFVEWWKVFGQDEIKLLQSAVIAQRNFAHNWHFNPHQKNLLKQYYYANTLLLNCLKSKCQVSSEVRQEIENSLLLSSSELFQIAI
;
A
#
# COMPACT_ATOMS: atom_id res chain seq x y z
N MET A 1 -29.57 -24.07 -47.94
CA MET A 1 -30.77 -23.31 -47.52
C MET A 1 -30.46 -22.62 -46.19
N LYS A 2 -30.48 -21.28 -46.13
CA LYS A 2 -30.36 -20.55 -44.86
C LYS A 2 -31.66 -20.71 -44.07
N THR A 3 -31.67 -21.55 -43.04
CA THR A 3 -32.75 -21.58 -42.05
C THR A 3 -32.66 -20.31 -41.21
N ARG A 4 -33.61 -19.38 -41.41
CA ARG A 4 -33.79 -18.21 -40.54
C ARG A 4 -34.07 -18.73 -39.12
N SER A 5 -33.21 -18.42 -38.15
CA SER A 5 -33.49 -18.68 -36.74
C SER A 5 -34.79 -17.95 -36.34
N SER A 6 -35.69 -18.64 -35.63
CA SER A 6 -36.97 -18.06 -35.23
C SER A 6 -36.72 -16.81 -34.35
N ARG A 7 -37.47 -15.73 -34.62
CA ARG A 7 -37.35 -14.47 -33.84
C ARG A 7 -37.77 -14.62 -32.38
N SER A 8 -38.49 -15.70 -32.04
CA SER A 8 -38.93 -16.01 -30.68
C SER A 8 -38.33 -17.32 -30.17
N LEU A 9 -38.03 -17.37 -28.87
CA LEU A 9 -37.59 -18.53 -28.11
C LEU A 9 -38.66 -18.94 -27.09
N LYS A 10 -38.77 -20.24 -26.83
CA LYS A 10 -39.67 -20.83 -25.85
C LYS A 10 -38.84 -21.61 -24.83
N ALA A 11 -39.20 -21.55 -23.54
CA ALA A 11 -38.49 -22.28 -22.50
C ALA A 11 -38.96 -23.74 -22.44
N THR A 12 -38.04 -24.69 -22.22
CA THR A 12 -38.38 -26.09 -21.96
C THR A 12 -39.03 -26.24 -20.58
N THR A 13 -39.77 -27.32 -20.35
CA THR A 13 -40.41 -27.58 -19.05
C THR A 13 -39.39 -27.65 -17.92
N GLU A 14 -38.22 -28.23 -18.17
CA GLU A 14 -37.11 -28.28 -17.21
C GLU A 14 -36.45 -26.90 -17.00
N GLY A 15 -36.28 -26.12 -18.08
CA GLY A 15 -35.80 -24.74 -18.02
C GLY A 15 -36.71 -23.84 -17.17
N ILE A 16 -38.02 -24.01 -17.28
CA ILE A 16 -39.01 -23.29 -16.46
C ILE A 16 -38.89 -23.66 -14.99
N GLN A 17 -38.65 -24.94 -14.66
CA GLN A 17 -38.43 -25.35 -13.26
C GLN A 17 -37.17 -24.73 -12.68
N ARG A 18 -36.07 -24.69 -13.44
CA ARG A 18 -34.82 -24.02 -13.03
C ARG A 18 -35.01 -22.52 -12.86
N ALA A 19 -35.71 -21.88 -13.78
CA ALA A 19 -36.07 -20.46 -13.66
C ALA A 19 -36.96 -20.18 -12.42
N ASN A 20 -37.93 -21.05 -12.11
CA ASN A 20 -38.80 -20.90 -10.92
C ASN A 20 -38.04 -21.13 -9.60
N LYS A 21 -36.93 -21.88 -9.60
CA LYS A 21 -36.03 -21.93 -8.44
C LYS A 21 -35.17 -20.68 -8.32
N ALA A 22 -34.64 -20.19 -9.44
CA ALA A 22 -33.80 -18.99 -9.47
C ALA A 22 -34.57 -17.71 -9.10
N ILE A 23 -35.87 -17.64 -9.40
CA ILE A 23 -36.70 -16.46 -9.09
C ILE A 23 -37.01 -16.30 -7.59
N LEU A 24 -36.74 -17.30 -6.75
CA LEU A 24 -36.92 -17.18 -5.29
C LEU A 24 -36.01 -16.11 -4.66
N ASN A 25 -35.00 -15.65 -5.39
CA ASN A 25 -34.17 -14.50 -5.03
C ASN A 25 -34.86 -13.14 -5.26
N PHE A 26 -36.08 -13.12 -5.82
CA PHE A 26 -36.91 -11.93 -6.04
C PHE A 26 -38.25 -12.10 -5.32
N ALA A 27 -38.83 -11.01 -4.79
CA ALA A 27 -40.06 -11.12 -3.99
C ALA A 27 -41.27 -11.53 -4.84
N THR A 28 -41.33 -11.08 -6.11
CA THR A 28 -42.36 -11.51 -7.07
C THR A 28 -41.87 -11.50 -8.53
N LYS A 29 -42.58 -12.22 -9.43
CA LYS A 29 -42.35 -12.15 -10.88
C LYS A 29 -42.61 -10.75 -11.49
N ILE A 30 -43.38 -9.92 -10.78
CA ILE A 30 -43.68 -8.54 -11.18
C ILE A 30 -42.46 -7.65 -10.96
N GLU A 31 -41.74 -7.85 -9.86
CA GLU A 31 -40.52 -7.12 -9.54
C GLU A 31 -39.42 -7.39 -10.57
N LEU A 32 -39.25 -8.65 -10.98
CA LEU A 32 -38.33 -9.04 -12.06
C LEU A 32 -38.65 -8.33 -13.39
N ALA A 33 -39.94 -8.19 -13.73
CA ALA A 33 -40.35 -7.50 -14.95
C ALA A 33 -39.99 -6.01 -14.92
N VAL A 34 -40.17 -5.36 -13.75
CA VAL A 34 -39.81 -3.95 -13.55
C VAL A 34 -38.30 -3.75 -13.63
N GLU A 35 -37.51 -4.62 -12.99
CA GLU A 35 -36.06 -4.46 -12.93
C GLU A 35 -35.37 -4.69 -14.28
N ILE A 36 -35.93 -5.56 -15.13
CA ILE A 36 -35.41 -5.82 -16.49
C ILE A 36 -36.00 -4.83 -17.52
N GLY A 37 -37.05 -4.08 -17.15
CA GLY A 37 -37.71 -3.12 -18.05
C GLY A 37 -38.54 -3.80 -19.15
N VAL A 38 -39.14 -4.96 -18.88
CA VAL A 38 -39.98 -5.72 -19.84
C VAL A 38 -41.43 -5.82 -19.34
N SER A 39 -42.38 -6.06 -20.25
CA SER A 39 -43.79 -6.15 -19.87
C SER A 39 -44.04 -7.34 -18.92
N ARG A 40 -44.96 -7.17 -17.96
CA ARG A 40 -45.38 -8.25 -17.04
C ARG A 40 -45.87 -9.49 -17.79
N ALA A 41 -46.56 -9.29 -18.91
CA ALA A 41 -47.03 -10.36 -19.78
C ALA A 41 -45.87 -11.14 -20.41
N THR A 42 -44.76 -10.47 -20.77
CA THR A 42 -43.57 -11.13 -21.33
C THR A 42 -42.91 -12.07 -20.32
N VAL A 43 -42.77 -11.64 -19.05
CA VAL A 43 -42.22 -12.49 -17.98
C VAL A 43 -43.18 -13.64 -17.67
N GLN A 44 -44.49 -13.39 -17.59
CA GLN A 44 -45.47 -14.47 -17.43
C GLN A 44 -45.41 -15.49 -18.57
N ASN A 45 -45.29 -15.04 -19.81
CA ASN A 45 -45.19 -15.92 -20.98
C ASN A 45 -43.92 -16.77 -20.93
N PHE A 46 -42.77 -16.22 -20.50
CA PHE A 46 -41.54 -17.00 -20.28
C PHE A 46 -41.76 -18.13 -19.27
N PHE A 47 -42.32 -17.82 -18.10
CA PHE A 47 -42.57 -18.80 -17.04
C PHE A 47 -43.72 -19.77 -17.33
N ALA A 48 -44.57 -19.45 -18.30
CA ALA A 48 -45.63 -20.33 -18.80
C ALA A 48 -45.19 -21.18 -20.00
N GLY A 49 -43.92 -21.08 -20.43
CA GLY A 49 -43.41 -21.81 -21.59
C GLY A 49 -44.05 -21.37 -22.90
N LYS A 50 -44.43 -20.11 -23.03
CA LYS A 50 -44.90 -19.52 -24.29
C LYS A 50 -43.73 -18.87 -25.02
N PRO A 51 -43.72 -18.84 -26.38
CA PRO A 51 -42.67 -18.17 -27.13
C PRO A 51 -42.64 -16.68 -26.81
N ILE A 52 -41.46 -16.15 -26.50
CA ILE A 52 -41.22 -14.72 -26.33
C ILE A 52 -40.06 -14.27 -27.23
N ASP A 53 -39.96 -12.97 -27.47
CA ASP A 53 -38.85 -12.41 -28.24
C ASP A 53 -37.49 -12.82 -27.66
N ARG A 54 -36.55 -13.18 -28.54
CA ARG A 54 -35.25 -13.73 -28.18
C ARG A 54 -34.43 -12.78 -27.29
N GLU A 55 -34.46 -11.48 -27.55
CA GLU A 55 -33.71 -10.51 -26.75
C GLU A 55 -34.24 -10.45 -25.32
N ASN A 56 -35.57 -10.47 -25.17
CA ASN A 56 -36.22 -10.53 -23.86
C ASN A 56 -35.95 -11.87 -23.16
N PHE A 57 -35.88 -12.98 -23.90
CA PHE A 57 -35.51 -14.30 -23.35
C PHE A 57 -34.10 -14.29 -22.75
N HIS A 58 -33.13 -13.74 -23.47
CA HIS A 58 -31.76 -13.61 -22.96
C HIS A 58 -31.68 -12.71 -21.72
N LYS A 59 -32.36 -11.55 -21.74
CA LYS A 59 -32.39 -10.63 -20.58
C LYS A 59 -32.95 -11.28 -19.33
N ILE A 60 -34.01 -12.09 -19.45
CA ILE A 60 -34.58 -12.84 -18.33
C ILE A 60 -33.59 -13.89 -17.82
N CYS A 61 -32.97 -14.67 -18.71
CA CYS A 61 -31.98 -15.68 -18.33
C CYS A 61 -30.74 -15.07 -17.67
N GLU A 62 -30.20 -13.98 -18.21
CA GLU A 62 -29.06 -13.26 -17.65
C GLU A 62 -29.36 -12.73 -16.25
N LYS A 63 -30.53 -12.11 -16.05
CA LYS A 63 -30.92 -11.59 -14.74
C LYS A 63 -31.17 -12.70 -13.71
N LEU A 64 -31.63 -13.86 -14.15
CA LEU A 64 -31.76 -15.07 -13.31
C LEU A 64 -30.44 -15.84 -13.16
N ALA A 65 -29.34 -15.35 -13.76
CA ALA A 65 -28.03 -16.00 -13.79
C ALA A 65 -28.06 -17.44 -14.34
N LEU A 66 -28.89 -17.68 -15.35
CA LEU A 66 -29.04 -18.98 -16.03
C LEU A 66 -28.52 -18.90 -17.48
N PRO A 67 -27.73 -19.88 -17.95
CA PRO A 67 -27.34 -19.95 -19.35
C PRO A 67 -28.57 -20.24 -20.22
N TRP A 68 -28.93 -19.29 -21.10
CA TRP A 68 -30.18 -19.35 -21.87
C TRP A 68 -30.29 -20.59 -22.77
N GLN A 69 -29.16 -21.16 -23.24
CA GLN A 69 -29.11 -22.37 -24.07
C GLN A 69 -29.65 -23.61 -23.34
N GLU A 70 -29.50 -23.66 -22.01
CA GLU A 70 -30.03 -24.75 -21.18
C GLU A 70 -31.51 -24.56 -20.84
N ILE A 71 -32.06 -23.38 -21.12
CA ILE A 71 -33.45 -23.03 -20.83
C ILE A 71 -34.31 -23.06 -22.08
N ALA A 72 -33.76 -22.70 -23.24
CA ALA A 72 -34.50 -22.60 -24.49
C ALA A 72 -34.73 -23.96 -25.17
N GLU A 73 -35.92 -24.14 -25.75
CA GLU A 73 -36.27 -25.23 -26.65
C GLU A 73 -35.66 -24.93 -28.04
N LEU A 74 -34.58 -25.63 -28.38
CA LEU A 74 -33.84 -25.46 -29.64
C LEU A 74 -34.25 -26.55 -30.65
N PRO A 75 -34.51 -26.21 -31.93
CA PRO A 75 -34.77 -27.23 -32.96
C PRO A 75 -33.53 -28.10 -33.21
N GLU A 76 -33.73 -29.39 -33.51
CA GLU A 76 -32.71 -30.45 -33.64
C GLU A 76 -31.55 -30.20 -34.64
N ASN A 77 -31.52 -29.06 -35.33
CA ASN A 77 -30.44 -28.67 -36.25
C ASN A 77 -29.46 -27.62 -35.71
N TYR A 78 -29.36 -27.46 -34.38
CA TYR A 78 -28.21 -26.80 -33.73
C TYR A 78 -27.07 -27.81 -33.47
N SER A 79 -26.75 -28.64 -34.47
CA SER A 79 -25.48 -29.34 -34.54
C SER A 79 -24.42 -28.34 -35.03
N VAL A 80 -23.42 -28.12 -34.20
CA VAL A 80 -22.20 -27.37 -34.57
C VAL A 80 -21.64 -28.03 -35.83
N SER A 81 -21.59 -27.25 -36.92
CA SER A 81 -21.00 -27.69 -38.17
C SER A 81 -19.51 -27.98 -37.96
N THR A 82 -19.17 -29.25 -37.85
CA THR A 82 -17.84 -29.79 -38.12
C THR A 82 -17.46 -29.41 -39.54
N LYS A 83 -16.57 -28.42 -39.67
CA LYS A 83 -15.67 -28.40 -40.83
C LYS A 83 -14.87 -29.69 -40.75
N GLN A 84 -14.83 -30.41 -41.86
CA GLN A 84 -14.09 -31.66 -42.03
C GLN A 84 -12.65 -31.49 -41.55
N GLU A 85 -12.39 -31.96 -40.33
CA GLU A 85 -11.07 -32.44 -39.97
C GLU A 85 -10.88 -33.72 -40.78
N THR A 86 -9.93 -33.69 -41.71
CA THR A 86 -9.22 -34.90 -42.12
C THR A 86 -8.65 -35.51 -40.84
N THR A 87 -9.38 -36.48 -40.31
CA THR A 87 -9.02 -37.26 -39.14
C THR A 87 -7.84 -38.13 -39.54
N PHE A 88 -6.63 -37.69 -39.22
CA PHE A 88 -5.57 -38.65 -38.95
C PHE A 88 -5.80 -39.18 -37.54
N LYS A 89 -6.26 -40.43 -37.46
CA LYS A 89 -6.28 -41.19 -36.21
C LYS A 89 -4.83 -41.41 -35.77
N LEU A 90 -4.34 -40.57 -34.88
CA LEU A 90 -3.45 -41.02 -33.81
C LEU A 90 -4.36 -41.55 -32.69
N GLU A 91 -3.97 -42.64 -32.04
CA GLU A 91 -4.80 -43.33 -31.05
C GLU A 91 -5.26 -42.37 -29.94
N VAL A 92 -6.56 -42.33 -29.66
CA VAL A 92 -7.24 -41.47 -28.67
C VAL A 92 -6.63 -41.54 -27.24
N ASN A 93 -5.80 -42.56 -26.97
CA ASN A 93 -5.03 -42.69 -25.74
C ASN A 93 -3.82 -41.73 -25.68
N THR A 94 -3.18 -41.41 -26.81
CA THR A 94 -1.93 -40.62 -26.85
C THR A 94 -2.13 -39.14 -26.55
N GLU A 95 -3.18 -38.49 -27.06
CA GLU A 95 -3.44 -37.07 -26.77
C GLU A 95 -3.74 -36.84 -25.28
N ASN A 96 -4.61 -37.66 -24.68
CA ASN A 96 -4.93 -37.56 -23.25
C ASN A 96 -3.71 -37.83 -22.35
N GLU A 97 -2.80 -38.71 -22.77
CA GLU A 97 -1.54 -38.96 -22.06
C GLU A 97 -0.58 -37.78 -22.15
N ILE A 98 -0.42 -37.18 -23.34
CA ILE A 98 0.38 -35.96 -23.53
C ILE A 98 -0.17 -34.82 -22.67
N TRP A 99 -1.49 -34.66 -22.63
CA TRP A 99 -2.15 -33.65 -21.79
C TRP A 99 -1.86 -33.83 -20.30
N ARG A 100 -1.96 -35.06 -19.81
CA ARG A 100 -1.63 -35.39 -18.42
C ARG A 100 -0.16 -35.13 -18.10
N LYS A 101 0.76 -35.40 -19.04
CA LYS A 101 2.20 -35.10 -18.88
C LYS A 101 2.45 -33.59 -18.77
N ILE A 102 1.86 -32.79 -19.66
CA ILE A 102 1.95 -31.32 -19.61
C ILE A 102 1.36 -30.79 -18.29
N GLN A 103 0.18 -31.26 -17.89
CA GLN A 103 -0.44 -30.86 -16.63
C GLN A 103 0.43 -31.17 -15.42
N ALA A 104 0.99 -32.39 -15.35
CA ALA A 104 1.84 -32.82 -14.26
C ALA A 104 3.13 -31.99 -14.19
N ASP A 105 3.76 -31.72 -15.32
CA ASP A 105 5.01 -30.94 -15.35
C ASP A 105 4.75 -29.46 -15.02
N ILE A 106 3.74 -28.82 -15.62
CA ILE A 106 3.38 -27.43 -15.27
C ILE A 106 3.04 -27.31 -13.78
N GLN A 107 2.32 -28.27 -13.21
CA GLN A 107 2.03 -28.27 -11.78
C GLN A 107 3.29 -28.48 -10.93
N HIS A 108 4.24 -29.30 -11.39
CA HIS A 108 5.52 -29.53 -10.72
C HIS A 108 6.42 -28.28 -10.77
N GLN A 109 6.61 -27.68 -11.95
CA GLN A 109 7.52 -26.55 -12.18
C GLN A 109 6.94 -25.19 -11.74
N HIS A 110 5.61 -25.01 -11.85
CA HIS A 110 4.96 -23.70 -11.70
C HIS A 110 3.82 -23.68 -10.68
N GLY A 111 3.31 -24.85 -10.26
CA GLY A 111 2.22 -24.95 -9.30
C GLY A 111 2.58 -24.60 -7.84
N ARG A 112 3.86 -24.32 -7.54
CA ARG A 112 4.31 -23.90 -6.21
C ARG A 112 5.11 -22.60 -6.25
N ILE A 113 5.03 -21.84 -5.16
CA ILE A 113 5.78 -20.61 -4.95
C ILE A 113 6.61 -20.70 -3.67
N ARG A 114 7.86 -20.24 -3.77
CA ARG A 114 8.75 -19.99 -2.65
C ARG A 114 9.37 -18.61 -2.83
N ALA A 115 8.93 -17.66 -2.02
CA ALA A 115 9.43 -16.30 -2.03
C ALA A 115 10.31 -16.05 -0.81
N LEU A 116 11.34 -15.20 -0.96
CA LEU A 116 12.23 -14.78 0.12
C LEU A 116 12.78 -15.98 0.93
N ASP A 117 12.61 -15.94 2.25
CA ASP A 117 13.11 -16.91 3.22
C ASP A 117 11.99 -17.84 3.74
N MET A 118 10.93 -18.06 2.94
CA MET A 118 9.87 -19.03 3.27
C MET A 118 10.46 -20.41 3.58
N SER A 119 10.06 -20.99 4.72
CA SER A 119 10.55 -22.28 5.23
C SER A 119 10.21 -23.44 4.29
N TYR A 120 9.05 -23.40 3.62
CA TYR A 120 8.63 -24.40 2.64
C TYR A 120 7.84 -23.78 1.46
N PRO A 121 7.83 -24.43 0.27
CA PRO A 121 7.06 -23.97 -0.87
C PRO A 121 5.55 -24.18 -0.66
N ARG A 122 4.74 -23.15 -0.95
CA ARG A 122 3.27 -23.22 -0.87
C ARG A 122 2.65 -23.37 -2.27
N PRO A 123 1.47 -23.99 -2.41
CA PRO A 123 0.74 -24.00 -3.68
C PRO A 123 0.49 -22.58 -4.18
N LEU A 124 0.72 -22.33 -5.47
CA LEU A 124 0.58 -21.00 -6.06
C LEU A 124 -0.86 -20.49 -5.92
N GLN A 125 -1.86 -21.35 -6.15
CA GLN A 125 -3.27 -20.97 -6.12
C GLN A 125 -3.75 -20.53 -4.74
N GLU A 126 -3.09 -20.99 -3.66
CA GLU A 126 -3.43 -20.56 -2.29
C GLU A 126 -3.03 -19.11 -2.01
N LEU A 127 -1.98 -18.61 -2.66
CA LEU A 127 -1.41 -17.28 -2.40
C LEU A 127 -1.66 -16.29 -3.55
N TYR A 128 -1.92 -16.79 -4.75
CA TYR A 128 -2.12 -15.95 -5.93
C TYR A 128 -3.27 -14.98 -5.68
N THR A 129 -3.00 -13.71 -5.90
CA THR A 129 -3.97 -12.61 -5.80
C THR A 129 -4.08 -11.98 -7.17
N ASN A 130 -5.31 -11.70 -7.61
CA ASN A 130 -5.54 -11.16 -8.95
C ASN A 130 -4.80 -9.84 -9.13
N ILE A 131 -4.15 -9.66 -10.28
CA ILE A 131 -3.42 -8.45 -10.64
C ILE A 131 -4.27 -7.52 -11.53
N ASN A 132 -3.97 -6.23 -11.46
CA ASN A 132 -4.52 -5.22 -12.36
C ASN A 132 -3.42 -4.67 -13.26
N VAL A 133 -3.81 -4.18 -14.44
CA VAL A 133 -2.91 -3.53 -15.39
C VAL A 133 -3.43 -2.18 -15.82
N LEU A 134 -2.51 -1.27 -16.09
CA LEU A 134 -2.72 0.03 -16.72
C LEU A 134 -2.57 -0.14 -18.24
N LYS A 135 -3.56 0.35 -18.99
CA LYS A 135 -3.51 0.37 -20.45
C LYS A 135 -2.46 1.33 -21.02
N SER A 136 -2.03 2.33 -20.23
CA SER A 136 -1.01 3.30 -20.63
C SER A 136 0.18 3.21 -19.69
N ILE A 137 1.37 3.21 -20.27
CA ILE A 137 2.65 3.12 -19.56
C ILE A 137 2.99 4.49 -18.97
N SER A 138 3.31 4.50 -17.68
CA SER A 138 3.52 5.73 -16.93
C SER A 138 4.70 6.54 -17.44
N SER A 139 5.86 5.91 -17.73
CA SER A 139 7.07 6.57 -18.25
C SER A 139 6.88 7.23 -19.62
N ARG A 140 5.90 6.78 -20.41
CA ARG A 140 5.61 7.31 -21.76
C ARG A 140 4.56 8.43 -21.77
N ARG A 141 4.03 8.82 -20.61
CA ARG A 141 3.07 9.93 -20.52
C ARG A 141 3.79 11.28 -20.51
N TRP A 142 3.21 12.24 -21.20
CA TRP A 142 3.59 13.65 -21.15
C TRP A 142 2.83 14.32 -20.01
N LEU A 143 3.44 14.34 -18.82
CA LEU A 143 2.89 15.01 -17.64
C LEU A 143 3.96 15.92 -17.05
N GLU A 144 3.53 17.03 -16.47
CA GLU A 144 4.39 17.93 -15.70
C GLU A 144 4.44 17.54 -14.22
N ILE A 145 5.42 18.07 -13.47
CA ILE A 145 5.60 17.75 -12.05
C ILE A 145 4.37 18.14 -11.23
N GLU A 146 3.76 19.29 -11.51
CA GLU A 146 2.58 19.80 -10.81
C GLU A 146 1.38 18.84 -10.97
N GLN A 147 1.20 18.31 -12.18
CA GLN A 147 0.14 17.33 -12.47
C GLN A 147 0.37 16.02 -11.73
N LEU A 148 1.64 15.58 -11.64
CA LEU A 148 2.00 14.40 -10.84
C LEU A 148 1.76 14.65 -9.35
N GLN A 149 2.17 15.80 -8.81
CA GLN A 149 1.97 16.15 -7.40
C GLN A 149 0.48 16.18 -7.01
N GLN A 150 -0.38 16.73 -7.88
CA GLN A 150 -1.83 16.70 -7.69
C GLN A 150 -2.37 15.26 -7.73
N LYS A 151 -1.93 14.46 -8.71
CA LYS A 151 -2.36 13.06 -8.87
C LYS A 151 -1.97 12.16 -7.70
N TYR A 152 -0.83 12.44 -7.08
CA TYR A 152 -0.31 11.73 -5.92
C TYR A 152 -0.62 12.44 -4.60
N ASN A 153 -1.57 13.39 -4.53
CA ASN A 153 -2.00 14.08 -3.30
C ASN A 153 -0.84 14.48 -2.37
N VAL A 154 0.20 15.08 -2.93
CA VAL A 154 1.39 15.48 -2.17
C VAL A 154 1.08 16.63 -1.18
N SER A 155 -0.08 17.31 -1.33
CA SER A 155 -0.54 18.36 -0.43
C SER A 155 -1.21 17.80 0.84
N ASP A 156 -0.60 18.07 1.99
CA ASP A 156 -1.06 17.88 3.38
C ASP A 156 -1.33 16.45 3.91
N LYS A 157 -1.48 15.44 3.05
CA LYS A 157 -1.61 14.03 3.49
C LYS A 157 -0.38 13.14 3.30
N LYS A 158 0.76 13.69 2.84
CA LYS A 158 2.09 13.00 2.82
C LYS A 158 2.02 11.53 2.39
N GLU A 159 1.27 11.28 1.35
CA GLU A 159 0.98 9.95 0.87
C GLU A 159 1.28 10.03 -0.63
N LEU A 160 2.28 9.30 -1.13
CA LEU A 160 2.24 8.82 -2.52
C LEU A 160 1.18 7.71 -2.59
N GLU A 161 -0.02 7.98 -2.09
CA GLU A 161 -1.17 7.13 -2.35
C GLU A 161 -1.50 7.37 -3.82
N LEU A 162 -1.28 6.33 -4.64
CA LEU A 162 -1.95 6.25 -5.92
C LEU A 162 -3.42 6.52 -5.64
N CYS A 163 -3.93 7.67 -6.10
CA CYS A 163 -5.34 7.85 -6.33
C CYS A 163 -5.74 6.80 -7.37
N ASN A 164 -5.98 5.57 -6.93
CA ASN A 164 -6.48 4.45 -7.72
C ASN A 164 -7.98 4.67 -8.00
N ALA A 165 -8.30 5.85 -8.51
CA ALA A 165 -9.55 6.17 -9.21
C ALA A 165 -9.26 6.39 -10.71
N ASN A 166 -8.19 5.80 -11.26
CA ASN A 166 -7.98 5.80 -12.71
C ASN A 166 -8.99 4.85 -13.36
N LYS A 167 -9.96 5.41 -14.07
CA LYS A 167 -10.93 4.77 -14.97
C LYS A 167 -10.32 3.96 -16.13
N GLN A 168 -9.05 3.57 -16.05
CA GLN A 168 -8.28 2.89 -17.10
C GLN A 168 -7.58 1.59 -16.65
N GLN A 169 -7.82 1.11 -15.43
CA GLN A 169 -7.35 -0.22 -15.00
C GLN A 169 -8.27 -1.32 -15.52
N ILE A 170 -7.69 -2.43 -15.95
CA ILE A 170 -8.40 -3.69 -16.23
C ILE A 170 -7.69 -4.83 -15.49
N SER A 171 -8.36 -5.95 -15.29
CA SER A 171 -7.69 -7.11 -14.68
C SER A 171 -6.64 -7.70 -15.63
N GLY A 172 -5.61 -8.35 -15.09
CA GLY A 172 -4.61 -9.02 -15.91
C GLY A 172 -5.23 -10.06 -16.85
N LEU A 173 -6.23 -10.82 -16.37
CA LEU A 173 -6.95 -11.79 -17.19
C LEU A 173 -7.76 -11.12 -18.32
N GLN A 174 -8.37 -9.96 -18.07
CA GLN A 174 -9.04 -9.20 -19.13
C GLN A 174 -8.04 -8.70 -20.18
N ALA A 175 -6.84 -8.28 -19.79
CA ALA A 175 -5.80 -7.88 -20.74
C ALA A 175 -5.38 -9.06 -21.63
N VAL A 176 -5.24 -10.25 -21.06
CA VAL A 176 -4.97 -11.50 -21.78
C VAL A 176 -6.12 -11.83 -22.75
N GLN A 177 -7.38 -11.61 -22.38
CA GLN A 177 -8.51 -11.86 -23.28
C GLN A 177 -8.59 -10.84 -24.44
N ASN A 178 -8.22 -9.58 -24.18
CA ASN A 178 -8.35 -8.50 -25.15
C ASN A 178 -7.21 -8.47 -26.19
N TYR A 179 -6.03 -8.98 -25.85
CA TYR A 179 -4.83 -8.85 -26.68
C TYR A 179 -4.16 -10.21 -26.89
N SER A 180 -4.01 -10.61 -28.16
CA SER A 180 -3.32 -11.86 -28.54
C SER A 180 -1.80 -11.77 -28.42
N LYS A 181 -1.23 -10.56 -28.52
CA LYS A 181 0.20 -10.29 -28.37
C LYS A 181 0.39 -9.21 -27.32
N LEU A 182 0.89 -9.59 -26.15
CA LEU A 182 0.94 -8.74 -24.97
C LEU A 182 2.36 -8.67 -24.39
N ILE A 183 2.82 -7.48 -24.06
CA ILE A 183 4.02 -7.25 -23.22
C ILE A 183 3.55 -6.68 -21.89
N ILE A 184 3.88 -7.37 -20.82
CA ILE A 184 3.56 -7.00 -19.44
C ILE A 184 4.80 -6.39 -18.81
N LEU A 185 4.78 -5.07 -18.68
CA LEU A 185 5.79 -4.29 -18.00
C LEU A 185 5.48 -4.21 -16.50
N GLY A 186 6.51 -4.12 -15.66
CA GLY A 186 6.31 -3.88 -14.24
C GLY A 186 7.60 -3.66 -13.48
N LYS A 187 7.51 -3.09 -12.29
CA LYS A 187 8.65 -2.92 -11.37
C LYS A 187 9.18 -4.28 -10.87
N PRO A 188 10.40 -4.34 -10.31
CA PRO A 188 10.85 -5.52 -9.57
C PRO A 188 9.87 -5.90 -8.45
N GLY A 189 9.61 -7.20 -8.27
CA GLY A 189 8.68 -7.68 -7.25
C GLY A 189 7.18 -7.50 -7.55
N SER A 190 6.79 -6.89 -8.67
CA SER A 190 5.39 -6.64 -9.01
C SER A 190 4.55 -7.89 -9.34
N GLY A 191 5.17 -9.07 -9.42
CA GLY A 191 4.48 -10.34 -9.66
C GLY A 191 4.38 -10.80 -11.12
N LYS A 192 5.16 -10.24 -12.05
CA LYS A 192 5.19 -10.63 -13.49
C LYS A 192 5.32 -12.14 -13.71
N THR A 193 6.42 -12.73 -13.25
CA THR A 193 6.67 -14.18 -13.33
C THR A 193 5.56 -14.98 -12.65
N THR A 194 5.06 -14.52 -11.49
CA THR A 194 3.97 -15.18 -10.76
C THR A 194 2.68 -15.19 -11.56
N PHE A 195 2.38 -14.11 -12.29
CA PHE A 195 1.24 -14.03 -13.19
C PHE A 195 1.36 -15.01 -14.37
N LEU A 196 2.52 -15.09 -15.02
CA LEU A 196 2.74 -16.06 -16.10
C LEU A 196 2.62 -17.50 -15.60
N LYS A 197 3.18 -17.82 -14.42
CA LYS A 197 3.00 -19.14 -13.81
C LYS A 197 1.53 -19.46 -13.55
N HIS A 198 0.77 -18.49 -13.04
CA HIS A 198 -0.67 -18.66 -12.85
C HIS A 198 -1.39 -18.94 -14.17
N LEU A 199 -1.10 -18.17 -15.23
CA LEU A 199 -1.67 -18.41 -16.56
C LEU A 199 -1.33 -19.80 -17.12
N ALA A 200 -0.06 -20.22 -16.98
CA ALA A 200 0.38 -21.54 -17.40
C ALA A 200 -0.43 -22.64 -16.70
N THR A 201 -0.61 -22.50 -15.38
CA THR A 201 -1.38 -23.45 -14.58
C THR A 201 -2.87 -23.44 -14.97
N GLU A 202 -3.51 -22.29 -15.07
CA GLU A 202 -4.93 -22.20 -15.46
C GLU A 202 -5.18 -22.74 -16.88
N CYS A 203 -4.23 -22.54 -17.81
CA CYS A 203 -4.25 -23.13 -19.15
C CYS A 203 -4.15 -24.65 -19.09
N ALA A 204 -3.16 -25.19 -18.37
CA ALA A 204 -2.95 -26.63 -18.25
C ALA A 204 -4.19 -27.34 -17.69
N PHE A 205 -4.89 -26.74 -16.73
CA PHE A 205 -6.12 -27.27 -16.14
C PHE A 205 -7.40 -26.95 -16.93
N GLY A 206 -7.29 -26.45 -18.17
CA GLY A 206 -8.43 -26.26 -19.08
C GLY A 206 -9.38 -25.12 -18.71
N LYS A 207 -8.93 -24.16 -17.90
CA LYS A 207 -9.74 -23.01 -17.48
C LYS A 207 -9.61 -21.81 -18.41
N LEU A 208 -8.65 -21.85 -19.33
CA LEU A 208 -8.48 -20.87 -20.41
C LEU A 208 -8.87 -21.51 -21.74
N HIS A 209 -9.21 -20.69 -22.73
CA HIS A 209 -9.57 -21.18 -24.08
C HIS A 209 -8.41 -21.83 -24.83
N PHE A 210 -7.18 -21.55 -24.43
CA PHE A 210 -5.97 -22.13 -25.00
C PHE A 210 -5.78 -23.54 -24.50
N GLN A 211 -5.18 -24.37 -25.35
CA GLN A 211 -4.99 -25.76 -25.01
C GLN A 211 -3.60 -25.91 -24.35
N ILE A 212 -2.51 -25.52 -25.03
CA ILE A 212 -1.14 -25.88 -24.57
C ILE A 212 -0.39 -24.66 -24.04
N PRO A 213 -0.04 -24.60 -22.73
CA PRO A 213 0.88 -23.60 -22.23
C PRO A 213 2.33 -23.96 -22.58
N ILE A 214 3.06 -23.04 -23.22
CA ILE A 214 4.49 -23.14 -23.50
C ILE A 214 5.19 -22.05 -22.70
N PHE A 215 5.81 -22.41 -21.58
CA PHE A 215 6.50 -21.48 -20.69
C PHE A 215 8.01 -21.49 -20.96
N ILE A 216 8.56 -20.36 -21.41
CA ILE A 216 9.99 -20.21 -21.74
C ILE A 216 10.60 -19.08 -20.90
N GLY A 217 11.63 -19.41 -20.11
CA GLY A 217 12.50 -18.40 -19.52
C GLY A 217 13.45 -17.85 -20.57
N LEU A 218 13.31 -16.57 -20.95
CA LEU A 218 14.08 -15.98 -22.05
C LEU A 218 15.59 -15.97 -21.79
N LYS A 219 15.98 -15.85 -20.52
CA LYS A 219 17.38 -16.00 -20.09
C LYS A 219 17.95 -17.38 -20.40
N ASN A 220 17.18 -18.44 -20.15
CA ASN A 220 17.61 -19.81 -20.40
C ASN A 220 17.73 -20.07 -21.90
N PHE A 221 16.76 -19.59 -22.68
CA PHE A 221 16.82 -19.63 -24.14
C PHE A 221 18.09 -18.94 -24.66
N ALA A 222 18.36 -17.72 -24.21
CA ALA A 222 19.51 -16.91 -24.65
C ALA A 222 20.88 -17.54 -24.28
N ALA A 223 20.93 -18.41 -23.27
CA ALA A 223 22.13 -19.11 -22.83
C ALA A 223 22.25 -20.56 -23.35
N SER A 224 21.24 -21.08 -24.06
CA SER A 224 21.16 -22.48 -24.47
C SER A 224 22.13 -22.85 -25.62
N ALA A 225 22.23 -24.14 -25.97
CA ALA A 225 22.91 -24.55 -27.20
C ALA A 225 22.08 -24.24 -28.47
N TYR A 226 20.75 -24.10 -28.33
CA TYR A 226 19.79 -23.89 -29.43
C TYR A 226 19.46 -22.42 -29.65
N THR A 227 20.39 -21.55 -29.30
CA THR A 227 20.12 -20.12 -29.26
C THR A 227 19.82 -19.47 -30.62
N SER A 228 20.09 -20.17 -31.73
CA SER A 228 19.84 -19.69 -33.08
C SER A 228 18.35 -19.63 -33.46
N SER A 229 17.47 -20.39 -32.80
CA SER A 229 16.04 -20.42 -33.13
C SER A 229 15.16 -20.67 -31.91
N LEU A 230 14.21 -19.75 -31.65
CA LEU A 230 13.22 -19.93 -30.58
C LEU A 230 12.29 -21.13 -30.86
N LEU A 231 11.95 -21.38 -32.13
CA LEU A 231 11.15 -22.55 -32.52
C LEU A 231 11.89 -23.85 -32.21
N THR A 232 13.20 -23.92 -32.51
CA THR A 232 14.02 -25.10 -32.21
C THR A 232 14.09 -25.33 -30.71
N TYR A 233 14.25 -24.27 -29.91
CA TYR A 233 14.21 -24.36 -28.46
C TYR A 233 12.85 -24.88 -27.95
N ILE A 234 11.73 -24.36 -28.47
CA ILE A 234 10.39 -24.85 -28.12
C ILE A 234 10.21 -26.33 -28.48
N ASN A 235 10.66 -26.76 -29.66
CA ASN A 235 10.60 -28.16 -30.06
C ASN A 235 11.38 -29.07 -29.08
N GLN A 236 12.54 -28.63 -28.60
CA GLN A 236 13.35 -29.37 -27.64
C GLN A 236 12.67 -29.48 -26.27
N GLU A 237 12.12 -28.38 -25.76
CA GLU A 237 11.34 -28.38 -24.51
C GLU A 237 10.12 -29.30 -24.61
N LEU A 238 9.43 -29.29 -25.76
CA LEU A 238 8.25 -30.11 -25.98
C LEU A 238 8.55 -31.60 -26.22
N THR A 239 9.76 -31.93 -26.66
CA THR A 239 10.20 -33.33 -26.85
C THR A 239 10.13 -34.11 -25.53
N ASN A 240 10.30 -33.44 -24.38
CA ASN A 240 10.14 -34.04 -23.06
C ASN A 240 8.72 -34.56 -22.77
N TYR A 241 7.72 -34.14 -23.56
CA TYR A 241 6.33 -34.61 -23.48
C TYR A 241 5.95 -35.59 -24.60
N ASP A 242 6.94 -36.15 -25.30
CA ASP A 242 6.77 -36.96 -26.51
C ASP A 242 6.12 -36.20 -27.68
N ILE A 243 6.21 -34.87 -27.65
CA ILE A 243 5.74 -34.00 -28.74
C ILE A 243 6.91 -33.75 -29.70
N ASN A 244 6.83 -34.32 -30.90
CA ASN A 244 7.82 -34.07 -31.94
C ASN A 244 7.61 -32.71 -32.62
N ALA A 245 8.58 -32.29 -33.44
CA ALA A 245 8.56 -30.99 -34.13
C ALA A 245 7.39 -30.85 -35.14
N SER A 246 6.94 -31.94 -35.75
CA SER A 246 5.79 -31.93 -36.67
C SER A 246 4.50 -31.62 -35.91
N PHE A 247 4.27 -32.29 -34.78
CA PHE A 247 3.11 -32.06 -33.92
C PHE A 247 3.15 -30.66 -33.28
N THR A 248 4.34 -30.20 -32.86
CA THR A 248 4.52 -28.81 -32.40
C THR A 248 4.08 -27.80 -33.46
N SER A 249 4.50 -28.01 -34.72
CA SER A 249 4.10 -27.14 -35.83
C SER A 249 2.59 -27.18 -36.08
N GLN A 250 1.95 -28.33 -35.92
CA GLN A 250 0.50 -28.47 -36.03
C GLN A 250 -0.24 -27.69 -34.93
N ILE A 251 0.19 -27.81 -33.67
CA ILE A 251 -0.36 -27.08 -32.53
C ILE A 251 -0.28 -25.57 -32.77
N LEU A 252 0.90 -25.09 -33.19
CA LEU A 252 1.14 -23.67 -33.46
C LEU A 252 0.31 -23.19 -34.66
N ASN A 253 0.22 -23.95 -35.75
CA ASN A 253 -0.62 -23.58 -36.90
C ASN A 253 -2.12 -23.51 -36.56
N GLN A 254 -2.59 -24.36 -35.64
CA GLN A 254 -3.97 -24.37 -35.18
C GLN A 254 -4.31 -23.23 -34.19
N GLY A 255 -3.32 -22.46 -33.74
CA GLY A 255 -3.54 -21.35 -32.79
C GLY A 255 -3.89 -21.82 -31.37
N LYS A 256 -3.51 -23.05 -31.01
CA LYS A 256 -3.90 -23.69 -29.74
C LYS A 256 -2.91 -23.44 -28.60
N ALA A 257 -1.79 -22.77 -28.87
CA ALA A 257 -0.75 -22.52 -27.88
C ALA A 257 -0.91 -21.17 -27.16
N LEU A 258 -0.61 -21.20 -25.86
CA LEU A 258 -0.35 -20.03 -25.03
C LEU A 258 1.14 -19.94 -24.78
N ILE A 259 1.82 -19.03 -25.47
CA ILE A 259 3.28 -18.87 -25.44
C ILE A 259 3.63 -17.79 -24.41
N LEU A 260 4.26 -18.21 -23.32
CA LEU A 260 4.62 -17.39 -22.16
C LEU A 260 6.13 -17.22 -22.12
N LEU A 261 6.61 -15.99 -22.36
CA LEU A 261 8.03 -15.66 -22.44
C LEU A 261 8.42 -14.80 -21.24
N ASP A 262 9.05 -15.41 -20.23
CA ASP A 262 9.37 -14.74 -18.97
C ASP A 262 10.77 -14.11 -18.97
N GLY A 263 10.84 -12.85 -18.52
CA GLY A 263 12.08 -12.18 -18.14
C GLY A 263 12.92 -11.68 -19.31
N LEU A 264 12.31 -10.93 -20.24
CA LEU A 264 13.07 -10.32 -21.35
C LEU A 264 14.17 -9.40 -20.84
N ASP A 265 13.94 -8.70 -19.72
CA ASP A 265 14.96 -7.87 -19.09
C ASP A 265 16.20 -8.69 -18.69
N GLU A 266 16.06 -9.98 -18.36
CA GLU A 266 17.12 -10.88 -17.84
C GLU A 266 18.06 -11.42 -18.92
N VAL A 267 17.79 -11.11 -20.18
CA VAL A 267 18.67 -11.42 -21.30
C VAL A 267 19.86 -10.44 -21.30
N ARG A 268 21.07 -10.95 -21.53
CA ARG A 268 22.28 -10.11 -21.64
C ARG A 268 22.14 -9.14 -22.81
N GLN A 269 22.57 -7.88 -22.65
CA GLN A 269 22.40 -6.84 -23.67
C GLN A 269 22.80 -7.29 -25.09
N LYS A 270 23.96 -7.94 -25.23
CA LYS A 270 24.47 -8.46 -26.51
C LYS A 270 23.54 -9.47 -27.21
N GLU A 271 22.72 -10.19 -26.46
CA GLU A 271 21.80 -11.21 -26.97
C GLU A 271 20.37 -10.69 -27.21
N VAL A 272 20.01 -9.55 -26.60
CA VAL A 272 18.65 -9.01 -26.58
C VAL A 272 18.08 -8.81 -27.99
N HIS A 273 18.86 -8.18 -28.88
CA HIS A 273 18.41 -7.91 -30.25
C HIS A 273 18.05 -9.20 -31.00
N ARG A 274 18.88 -10.24 -30.86
CA ARG A 274 18.63 -11.54 -31.46
C ARG A 274 17.38 -12.21 -30.87
N VAL A 275 17.22 -12.18 -29.54
CA VAL A 275 16.03 -12.74 -28.88
C VAL A 275 14.77 -12.06 -29.39
N LEU A 276 14.76 -10.73 -29.51
CA LEU A 276 13.63 -9.98 -30.06
C LEU A 276 13.33 -10.35 -31.52
N GLN A 277 14.36 -10.50 -32.35
CA GLN A 277 14.18 -10.96 -33.73
C GLN A 277 13.52 -12.34 -33.79
N GLN A 278 13.95 -13.28 -32.93
CA GLN A 278 13.37 -14.62 -32.87
C GLN A 278 11.92 -14.62 -32.39
N ILE A 279 11.60 -13.79 -31.39
CA ILE A 279 10.22 -13.58 -30.92
C ILE A 279 9.35 -13.00 -32.04
N ASN A 280 9.86 -12.00 -32.76
CA ASN A 280 9.12 -11.37 -33.86
C ASN A 280 8.89 -12.35 -35.02
N GLN A 281 9.90 -13.14 -35.39
CA GLN A 281 9.79 -14.18 -36.41
C GLN A 281 8.75 -15.24 -36.03
N LEU A 282 8.85 -15.80 -34.83
CA LEU A 282 7.92 -16.83 -34.34
C LEU A 282 6.48 -16.30 -34.26
N SER A 283 6.29 -15.09 -33.71
CA SER A 283 4.96 -14.50 -33.55
C SER A 283 4.35 -14.03 -34.87
N THR A 284 5.15 -13.72 -35.88
CA THR A 284 4.66 -13.41 -37.23
C THR A 284 4.28 -14.70 -37.96
N GLN A 285 5.11 -15.74 -37.88
CA GLN A 285 4.85 -17.03 -38.52
C GLN A 285 3.61 -17.72 -37.94
N TYR A 286 3.43 -17.69 -36.61
CA TYR A 286 2.35 -18.39 -35.90
C TYR A 286 1.39 -17.42 -35.21
N HIS A 287 0.86 -16.45 -35.98
CA HIS A 287 0.08 -15.31 -35.51
C HIS A 287 -1.27 -15.65 -34.83
N SER A 288 -1.78 -16.86 -34.98
CA SER A 288 -3.04 -17.32 -34.37
C SER A 288 -2.91 -17.70 -32.89
N ASN A 289 -1.69 -17.84 -32.37
CA ASN A 289 -1.43 -18.17 -30.97
C ASN A 289 -1.43 -16.92 -30.09
N GLN A 290 -1.57 -17.13 -28.78
CA GLN A 290 -1.38 -16.07 -27.82
C GLN A 290 0.08 -15.98 -27.37
N PHE A 291 0.64 -14.77 -27.37
CA PHE A 291 1.98 -14.46 -26.91
C PHE A 291 1.93 -13.47 -25.75
N ILE A 292 2.58 -13.82 -24.64
CA ILE A 292 2.70 -12.95 -23.48
C ILE A 292 4.17 -12.88 -23.07
N ILE A 293 4.73 -11.68 -23.05
CA ILE A 293 6.12 -11.40 -22.68
C ILE A 293 6.13 -10.62 -21.37
N THR A 294 7.04 -10.92 -20.46
CA THR A 294 7.28 -10.06 -19.28
C THR A 294 8.60 -9.32 -19.40
N CYS A 295 8.60 -8.05 -18.99
CA CYS A 295 9.79 -7.22 -18.92
C CYS A 295 9.70 -6.17 -17.81
N ARG A 296 10.82 -5.52 -17.48
CA ARG A 296 10.82 -4.35 -16.59
C ARG A 296 10.47 -3.09 -17.38
N ILE A 297 9.84 -2.12 -16.71
CA ILE A 297 9.40 -0.84 -17.32
C ILE A 297 10.60 -0.05 -17.91
N ALA A 298 11.76 -0.15 -17.26
CA ALA A 298 12.95 0.64 -17.57
C ALA A 298 13.90 -0.01 -18.59
N SER A 299 13.52 -1.14 -19.18
CA SER A 299 14.36 -1.88 -20.12
C SER A 299 13.97 -1.46 -21.54
N LEU A 300 14.93 -0.85 -22.26
CA LEU A 300 15.02 -0.51 -23.71
C LEU A 300 13.71 -0.41 -24.50
N ASP A 301 13.58 0.57 -25.40
CA ASP A 301 12.47 0.61 -26.38
C ASP A 301 12.53 -0.60 -27.32
N TYR A 302 11.88 -1.69 -26.91
CA TYR A 302 11.71 -2.89 -27.68
C TYR A 302 10.63 -2.64 -28.70
N ASN A 303 11.02 -2.22 -29.91
CA ASN A 303 10.09 -2.01 -31.02
C ASN A 303 9.54 -3.35 -31.54
N LEU A 304 8.60 -3.94 -30.80
CA LEU A 304 7.75 -5.04 -31.21
C LEU A 304 6.39 -4.49 -31.62
N GLU A 305 6.29 -3.91 -32.82
CA GLU A 305 5.14 -3.12 -33.29
C GLU A 305 3.77 -3.84 -33.19
N GLN A 306 3.77 -5.17 -33.25
CA GLN A 306 2.55 -5.98 -33.19
C GLN A 306 2.09 -6.32 -31.76
N PHE A 307 2.87 -5.96 -30.74
CA PHE A 307 2.56 -6.25 -29.35
C PHE A 307 1.93 -5.05 -28.67
N THR A 308 0.85 -5.30 -27.93
CA THR A 308 0.28 -4.31 -27.03
C THR A 308 1.07 -4.32 -25.73
N GLU A 309 1.51 -3.17 -25.25
CA GLU A 309 2.18 -3.06 -23.97
C GLU A 309 1.20 -2.62 -22.86
N VAL A 310 1.28 -3.26 -21.70
CA VAL A 310 0.53 -2.90 -20.50
C VAL A 310 1.46 -2.86 -19.30
N GLU A 311 1.17 -2.00 -18.34
CA GLU A 311 1.96 -1.88 -17.10
C GLU A 311 1.20 -2.52 -15.94
N LEU A 312 1.83 -3.43 -15.18
CA LEU A 312 1.27 -3.94 -13.93
C LEU A 312 1.04 -2.80 -12.94
N ALA A 313 -0.19 -2.70 -12.45
CA ALA A 313 -0.53 -1.76 -11.39
C ALA A 313 -0.03 -2.29 -10.03
N ASP A 314 0.35 -1.36 -9.15
CA ASP A 314 0.63 -1.68 -7.74
C ASP A 314 -0.66 -2.23 -7.07
N PHE A 315 -0.51 -3.08 -6.04
CA PHE A 315 -1.66 -3.62 -5.32
C PHE A 315 -2.48 -2.51 -4.66
N ASN A 316 -3.80 -2.58 -4.86
CA ASN A 316 -4.76 -1.77 -4.14
C ASN A 316 -5.10 -2.38 -2.77
N GLN A 317 -5.85 -1.64 -1.95
CA GLN A 317 -6.20 -2.08 -0.60
C GLN A 317 -6.94 -3.43 -0.57
N SER A 318 -7.83 -3.71 -1.53
CA SER A 318 -8.53 -5.00 -1.60
C SER A 318 -7.59 -6.17 -1.92
N GLN A 319 -6.64 -5.98 -2.84
CA GLN A 319 -5.63 -6.99 -3.19
C GLN A 319 -4.68 -7.26 -2.01
N ILE A 320 -4.28 -6.22 -1.27
CA ILE A 320 -3.46 -6.37 -0.06
C ILE A 320 -4.22 -7.20 0.98
N ILE A 321 -5.49 -6.87 1.25
CA ILE A 321 -6.32 -7.60 2.23
C ILE A 321 -6.50 -9.06 1.79
N GLU A 322 -6.80 -9.31 0.51
CA GLU A 322 -6.94 -10.66 -0.06
C GLU A 322 -5.66 -11.48 0.13
N PHE A 323 -4.50 -10.91 -0.23
CA PHE A 323 -3.21 -11.56 -0.08
C PHE A 323 -2.91 -11.89 1.39
N VAL A 324 -3.17 -10.95 2.31
CA VAL A 324 -2.94 -11.14 3.75
C VAL A 324 -3.85 -12.22 4.33
N HIS A 325 -5.12 -12.28 3.93
CA HIS A 325 -6.02 -13.36 4.35
C HIS A 325 -5.53 -14.73 3.84
N LYS A 326 -5.12 -14.81 2.58
CA LYS A 326 -4.53 -16.02 1.96
C LYS A 326 -3.22 -16.45 2.63
N TRP A 327 -2.40 -15.48 3.04
CA TRP A 327 -1.15 -15.75 3.73
C TRP A 327 -1.39 -16.37 5.11
N PHE A 328 -2.28 -15.77 5.90
CA PHE A 328 -2.56 -16.14 7.29
C PHE A 328 -3.75 -17.09 7.45
N VAL A 329 -4.09 -17.88 6.42
CA VAL A 329 -5.13 -18.92 6.49
C VAL A 329 -4.93 -19.78 7.74
N GLY A 330 -6.01 -20.01 8.49
CA GLY A 330 -5.99 -20.73 9.77
C GLY A 330 -5.62 -19.86 10.98
N THR A 331 -5.21 -18.60 10.80
CA THR A 331 -4.84 -17.67 11.89
C THR A 331 -5.52 -16.30 11.75
N GLN A 332 -6.85 -16.28 11.72
CA GLN A 332 -7.62 -15.06 11.46
C GLN A 332 -7.30 -13.90 12.41
N ALA A 333 -7.01 -14.18 13.68
CA ALA A 333 -6.61 -13.16 14.65
C ALA A 333 -5.31 -12.43 14.24
N LYS A 334 -4.28 -13.17 13.77
CA LYS A 334 -3.04 -12.58 13.25
C LYS A 334 -3.30 -11.79 11.97
N SER A 335 -4.13 -12.32 11.06
CA SER A 335 -4.52 -11.64 9.82
C SER A 335 -5.18 -10.28 10.10
N ASN A 336 -6.17 -10.24 11.00
CA ASN A 336 -6.86 -9.01 11.39
C ASN A 336 -5.90 -8.03 12.09
N GLN A 337 -5.01 -8.52 12.96
CA GLN A 337 -4.03 -7.70 13.65
C GLN A 337 -3.01 -7.08 12.68
N PHE A 338 -2.54 -7.84 11.68
CA PHE A 338 -1.68 -7.35 10.61
C PHE A 338 -2.35 -6.19 9.86
N ILE A 339 -3.59 -6.39 9.40
CA ILE A 339 -4.33 -5.39 8.64
C ILE A 339 -4.53 -4.11 9.48
N LEU A 340 -4.93 -4.25 10.75
CA LEU A 340 -5.11 -3.10 11.65
C LEU A 340 -3.81 -2.31 11.84
N LYS A 341 -2.69 -3.00 12.08
CA LYS A 341 -1.38 -2.35 12.26
C LYS A 341 -0.87 -1.72 10.96
N LEU A 342 -1.12 -2.36 9.82
CA LEU A 342 -0.80 -1.83 8.51
C LEU A 342 -1.61 -0.54 8.25
N GLN A 343 -2.91 -0.55 8.55
CA GLN A 343 -3.78 0.63 8.44
C GLN A 343 -3.30 1.82 9.27
N GLN A 344 -2.73 1.56 10.45
CA GLN A 344 -2.20 2.59 11.35
C GLN A 344 -0.84 3.18 10.90
N ASN A 345 -0.17 2.56 9.93
CA ASN A 345 1.16 2.98 9.48
C ASN A 345 1.21 3.17 7.96
N SER A 346 1.03 4.42 7.50
CA SER A 346 1.01 4.76 6.07
C SER A 346 2.26 4.35 5.31
N ARG A 347 3.44 4.42 5.93
CA ARG A 347 4.71 4.00 5.32
C ARG A 347 4.74 2.49 5.05
N LEU A 348 4.23 1.68 5.98
CA LEU A 348 4.11 0.24 5.74
C LEU A 348 3.04 -0.08 4.69
N ARG A 349 1.92 0.67 4.66
CA ARG A 349 0.91 0.55 3.58
C ARG A 349 1.53 0.77 2.21
N GLU A 350 2.36 1.80 2.08
CA GLU A 350 3.01 2.14 0.83
C GLU A 350 3.89 0.99 0.34
N LEU A 351 4.71 0.41 1.22
CA LEU A 351 5.53 -0.78 0.90
C LEU A 351 4.67 -2.00 0.53
N ALA A 352 3.54 -2.20 1.22
CA ALA A 352 2.62 -3.31 0.98
C ALA A 352 1.97 -3.31 -0.40
N THR A 353 2.04 -2.20 -1.15
CA THR A 353 1.54 -2.15 -2.53
C THR A 353 2.40 -2.97 -3.50
N ASN A 354 3.66 -3.27 -3.15
CA ASN A 354 4.53 -4.18 -3.91
C ASN A 354 4.39 -5.61 -3.33
N PRO A 355 3.96 -6.62 -4.11
CA PRO A 355 3.74 -7.99 -3.62
C PRO A 355 4.97 -8.63 -2.96
N LEU A 356 6.18 -8.33 -3.44
CA LEU A 356 7.42 -8.82 -2.84
C LEU A 356 7.64 -8.25 -1.44
N LEU A 357 7.42 -6.95 -1.27
CA LEU A 357 7.59 -6.27 0.00
C LEU A 357 6.44 -6.62 0.96
N LEU A 358 5.22 -6.81 0.46
CA LEU A 358 4.12 -7.37 1.25
C LEU A 358 4.46 -8.77 1.77
N THR A 359 5.10 -9.61 0.94
CA THR A 359 5.57 -10.93 1.37
C THR A 359 6.58 -10.82 2.51
N LEU A 360 7.53 -9.88 2.44
CA LEU A 360 8.48 -9.60 3.53
C LEU A 360 7.74 -9.20 4.81
N LEU A 361 6.80 -8.27 4.72
CA LEU A 361 6.00 -7.83 5.87
C LEU A 361 5.25 -9.00 6.52
N CYS A 362 4.63 -9.85 5.70
CA CYS A 362 3.93 -11.04 6.16
C CYS A 362 4.85 -12.06 6.85
N LEU A 363 6.07 -12.28 6.32
CA LEU A 363 7.06 -13.17 6.94
C LEU A 363 7.48 -12.67 8.33
N VAL A 364 7.92 -11.41 8.40
CA VAL A 364 8.38 -10.78 9.65
C VAL A 364 7.27 -10.79 10.70
N PHE A 365 6.04 -10.49 10.28
CA PHE A 365 4.90 -10.48 11.19
C PHE A 365 4.46 -11.87 11.63
N ALA A 366 4.58 -12.89 10.77
CA ALA A 366 4.20 -14.27 11.11
C ALA A 366 5.01 -14.81 12.29
N GLU A 367 6.31 -14.51 12.31
CA GLU A 367 7.27 -14.90 13.35
C GLU A 367 7.08 -14.08 14.64
N ALA A 368 7.07 -12.75 14.54
CA ALA A 368 7.10 -11.88 15.72
C ALA A 368 5.72 -11.53 16.30
N GLY A 369 4.63 -11.69 15.54
CA GLY A 369 3.29 -11.20 15.90
C GLY A 369 3.15 -9.67 15.89
N ASP A 370 4.19 -8.96 15.44
CA ASP A 370 4.23 -7.51 15.30
C ASP A 370 5.20 -7.10 14.18
N PHE A 371 5.10 -5.86 13.71
CA PHE A 371 6.14 -5.24 12.90
C PHE A 371 7.35 -4.87 13.77
N PRO A 372 8.58 -4.91 13.22
CA PRO A 372 9.77 -4.51 13.96
C PRO A 372 9.66 -3.08 14.48
N ALA A 373 9.96 -2.88 15.76
CA ALA A 373 9.98 -1.55 16.35
C ALA A 373 11.06 -0.64 15.72
N ASN A 374 12.21 -1.22 15.35
CA ASN A 374 13.23 -0.53 14.57
C ASN A 374 12.90 -0.67 13.07
N ARG A 375 12.24 0.36 12.54
CA ARG A 375 11.84 0.43 11.12
C ARG A 375 13.02 0.52 10.15
N ALA A 376 14.14 1.12 10.58
CA ALA A 376 15.33 1.19 9.74
C ALA A 376 15.84 -0.21 9.37
N LYS A 377 15.79 -1.18 10.30
CA LYS A 377 16.15 -2.57 9.99
C LYS A 377 15.20 -3.21 8.97
N LEU A 378 13.89 -2.98 9.10
CA LEU A 378 12.91 -3.48 8.14
C LEU A 378 13.15 -2.92 6.73
N TYR A 379 13.41 -1.62 6.61
CA TYR A 379 13.72 -0.98 5.33
C TYR A 379 15.06 -1.42 4.77
N GLN A 380 16.05 -1.64 5.63
CA GLN A 380 17.33 -2.23 5.25
C GLN A 380 17.13 -3.62 4.64
N GLU A 381 16.28 -4.47 5.23
CA GLU A 381 15.96 -5.79 4.66
C GLU A 381 15.17 -5.70 3.35
N ALA A 382 14.21 -4.78 3.26
CA ALA A 382 13.51 -4.51 1.99
C ALA A 382 14.49 -4.11 0.89
N LEU A 383 15.45 -3.22 1.20
CA LEU A 383 16.49 -2.80 0.27
C LEU A 383 17.49 -3.93 -0.04
N SER A 384 17.85 -4.76 0.94
CA SER A 384 18.74 -5.92 0.72
C SER A 384 18.12 -6.91 -0.27
N ILE A 385 16.80 -7.08 -0.22
CA ILE A 385 16.03 -7.90 -1.15
C ILE A 385 16.06 -7.30 -2.58
N LEU A 386 15.82 -5.99 -2.70
CA LEU A 386 15.81 -5.30 -3.98
C LEU A 386 17.21 -5.13 -4.62
N LEU A 387 18.26 -4.99 -3.80
CA LEU A 387 19.63 -4.72 -4.23
C LEU A 387 20.53 -5.97 -4.34
N LYS A 388 20.31 -7.01 -3.52
CA LYS A 388 21.22 -8.19 -3.45
C LYS A 388 20.56 -9.51 -3.85
N LYS A 389 19.36 -9.82 -3.32
CA LYS A 389 18.77 -11.16 -3.46
C LYS A 389 18.12 -11.40 -4.84
N TRP A 390 17.71 -10.35 -5.56
CA TRP A 390 17.04 -10.51 -6.85
C TRP A 390 18.01 -10.86 -7.99
N ASP A 391 19.19 -10.24 -8.04
CA ASP A 391 20.19 -10.49 -9.10
C ASP A 391 20.94 -11.82 -8.87
N ALA A 392 21.28 -12.14 -7.62
CA ALA A 392 22.00 -13.37 -7.26
C ALA A 392 21.18 -14.64 -7.53
N LYS A 393 19.87 -14.66 -7.25
CA LYS A 393 19.00 -15.83 -7.53
C LYS A 393 18.74 -16.03 -9.03
N ARG A 394 18.96 -15.00 -9.87
CA ARG A 394 18.67 -15.05 -11.30
C ARG A 394 19.93 -15.09 -12.18
N HIS A 395 21.15 -15.07 -11.61
CA HIS A 395 22.43 -15.09 -12.36
C HIS A 395 22.45 -14.10 -13.54
N VAL A 396 21.98 -12.89 -13.31
CA VAL A 396 21.81 -11.85 -14.33
C VAL A 396 23.14 -11.11 -14.50
N GLU A 397 23.85 -11.33 -15.61
CA GLU A 397 25.02 -10.55 -16.04
C GLU A 397 24.50 -9.40 -16.93
N ARG A 398 24.63 -8.14 -16.49
CA ARG A 398 24.09 -6.96 -17.20
C ARG A 398 25.00 -5.75 -16.96
N ASP A 399 25.36 -5.06 -18.05
CA ASP A 399 26.10 -3.79 -18.12
C ASP A 399 27.35 -3.67 -17.24
N GLU A 400 28.52 -3.70 -17.90
CA GLU A 400 29.84 -3.60 -17.28
C GLU A 400 29.96 -2.35 -16.38
N LEU A 401 29.38 -1.20 -16.77
CA LEU A 401 29.55 0.08 -16.07
C LEU A 401 28.98 0.11 -14.64
N TYR A 402 27.82 -0.49 -14.40
CA TYR A 402 27.16 -0.47 -13.09
C TYR A 402 27.52 -1.70 -12.23
N GLU A 403 28.10 -2.74 -12.83
CA GLU A 403 28.77 -3.83 -12.12
C GLU A 403 30.02 -3.35 -11.37
N TYR A 404 30.72 -2.30 -11.85
CA TYR A 404 31.88 -1.73 -11.16
C TYR A 404 31.56 -0.98 -9.85
N LEU A 405 30.31 -0.56 -9.64
CA LEU A 405 29.91 0.04 -8.36
C LEU A 405 29.61 -1.07 -7.36
N SER A 406 30.41 -1.14 -6.30
CA SER A 406 30.11 -2.00 -5.15
C SER A 406 28.71 -1.68 -4.60
N VAL A 407 28.06 -2.66 -3.97
CA VAL A 407 26.72 -2.46 -3.36
C VAL A 407 26.71 -1.26 -2.41
N GLN A 408 27.81 -1.03 -1.69
CA GLN A 408 27.95 0.13 -0.82
C GLN A 408 27.96 1.45 -1.60
N ARG A 409 28.71 1.56 -2.71
CA ARG A 409 28.71 2.75 -3.57
C ARG A 409 27.33 3.02 -4.18
N LYS A 410 26.57 1.98 -4.52
CA LYS A 410 25.17 2.10 -4.99
C LYS A 410 24.28 2.70 -3.90
N HIS A 411 24.41 2.23 -2.66
CA HIS A 411 23.70 2.83 -1.53
C HIS A 411 24.09 4.29 -1.30
N ASP A 412 25.37 4.63 -1.39
CA ASP A 412 25.88 5.97 -1.11
C ASP A 412 25.44 6.97 -2.20
N LEU A 413 25.40 6.56 -3.47
CA LEU A 413 24.81 7.33 -4.57
C LEU A 413 23.32 7.61 -4.33
N LEU A 414 22.54 6.58 -4.00
CA LEU A 414 21.10 6.74 -3.71
C LEU A 414 20.87 7.62 -2.46
N SER A 415 21.75 7.52 -1.46
CA SER A 415 21.75 8.37 -0.27
C SER A 415 22.03 9.83 -0.61
N HIS A 416 22.96 10.07 -1.54
CA HIS A 416 23.27 11.41 -2.05
C HIS A 416 22.06 12.01 -2.78
N ILE A 417 21.46 11.28 -3.72
CA ILE A 417 20.27 11.72 -4.46
C ILE A 417 19.11 12.01 -3.48
N ALA A 418 18.84 11.07 -2.56
CA ALA A 418 17.75 11.20 -1.60
C ALA A 418 17.88 12.44 -0.72
N ARG A 419 19.07 12.68 -0.14
CA ARG A 419 19.28 13.86 0.71
C ARG A 419 19.05 15.17 -0.03
N ASN A 420 19.65 15.33 -1.20
CA ASN A 420 19.54 16.60 -1.96
C ASN A 420 18.09 16.88 -2.39
N THR A 421 17.38 15.86 -2.87
CA THR A 421 15.97 15.99 -3.30
C THR A 421 15.05 16.23 -2.10
N PHE A 422 15.24 15.51 -1.00
CA PHE A 422 14.39 15.61 0.19
C PHE A 422 14.53 16.97 0.90
N GLU A 423 15.76 17.49 1.01
CA GLU A 423 16.04 18.82 1.59
C GLU A 423 15.30 19.93 0.83
N ARG A 424 15.18 19.80 -0.50
CA ARG A 424 14.42 20.72 -1.37
C ARG A 424 12.91 20.49 -1.36
N GLY A 425 12.44 19.39 -0.76
CA GLY A 425 11.04 18.99 -0.78
C GLY A 425 10.57 18.41 -2.11
N GLU A 426 11.50 17.87 -2.89
CA GLU A 426 11.25 17.27 -4.20
C GLU A 426 10.98 15.76 -4.06
N TYR A 427 9.76 15.34 -4.39
CA TYR A 427 9.39 13.92 -4.51
C TYR A 427 9.42 13.43 -5.96
N PHE A 428 9.29 14.35 -6.90
CA PHE A 428 9.49 14.14 -8.34
C PHE A 428 10.60 15.08 -8.80
N PHE A 429 11.49 14.59 -9.64
CA PHE A 429 12.68 15.33 -10.08
C PHE A 429 12.93 15.07 -11.57
N LYS A 430 13.47 16.06 -12.28
CA LYS A 430 13.78 15.93 -13.71
C LYS A 430 15.00 15.03 -13.89
N GLN A 431 15.05 14.34 -15.02
CA GLN A 431 16.18 13.49 -15.40
C GLN A 431 17.52 14.25 -15.35
N GLN A 432 17.56 15.48 -15.87
CA GLN A 432 18.76 16.32 -15.87
C GLN A 432 19.29 16.62 -14.46
N ASP A 433 18.40 16.81 -13.48
CA ASP A 433 18.81 17.05 -12.09
C ASP A 433 19.46 15.79 -11.48
N LEU A 434 18.92 14.60 -11.79
CA LEU A 434 19.53 13.33 -11.38
C LEU A 434 20.89 13.11 -11.99
N GLU A 435 21.02 13.34 -13.30
CA GLU A 435 22.30 13.22 -14.00
C GLU A 435 23.36 14.12 -13.37
N GLN A 436 22.99 15.33 -12.95
CA GLN A 436 23.88 16.22 -12.21
C GLN A 436 24.26 15.65 -10.83
N TYR A 437 23.33 15.09 -10.07
CA TYR A 437 23.64 14.45 -8.77
C TYR A 437 24.55 13.23 -8.94
N ILE A 438 24.30 12.41 -9.96
CA ILE A 438 25.12 11.25 -10.32
C ILE A 438 26.54 11.71 -10.68
N THR A 439 26.66 12.70 -11.56
CA THR A 439 27.95 13.28 -11.98
C THR A 439 28.74 13.80 -10.79
N LYS A 440 28.11 14.59 -9.92
CA LYS A 440 28.74 15.16 -8.71
C LYS A 440 29.20 14.08 -7.73
N TYR A 441 28.48 12.97 -7.63
CA TYR A 441 28.85 11.86 -6.77
C TYR A 441 30.05 11.09 -7.34
N ILE A 442 30.01 10.74 -8.63
CA ILE A 442 31.09 10.00 -9.30
C ILE A 442 32.39 10.79 -9.27
N ALA A 443 32.35 12.11 -9.49
CA ALA A 443 33.52 12.98 -9.46
C ALA A 443 34.27 12.96 -8.12
N LYS A 444 33.63 12.52 -7.02
CA LYS A 444 34.24 12.40 -5.70
C LYS A 444 34.86 11.03 -5.42
N LEU A 445 34.71 10.05 -6.32
CA LEU A 445 35.22 8.70 -6.12
C LEU A 445 36.67 8.57 -6.63
N PRO A 446 37.68 8.37 -5.75
CA PRO A 446 39.07 8.28 -6.17
C PRO A 446 39.33 7.09 -7.11
N ASP A 447 38.78 5.91 -6.78
CA ASP A 447 39.10 4.65 -7.46
C ASP A 447 38.39 4.47 -8.82
N VAL A 448 37.37 5.27 -9.13
CA VAL A 448 36.65 5.14 -10.41
C VAL A 448 37.41 5.85 -11.53
N SER A 449 38.16 6.90 -11.18
CA SER A 449 38.98 7.66 -12.12
C SER A 449 40.22 6.91 -12.63
N SER A 450 40.71 5.91 -11.88
CA SER A 450 41.91 5.14 -12.22
C SER A 450 41.64 3.85 -13.01
N HIS A 451 40.41 3.31 -12.99
CA HIS A 451 40.07 2.04 -13.65
C HIS A 451 39.23 2.18 -14.92
N VAL A 452 38.61 3.34 -15.16
CA VAL A 452 37.72 3.56 -16.31
C VAL A 452 38.36 4.60 -17.24
N ASN A 453 38.98 4.14 -18.34
CA ASN A 453 39.50 5.00 -19.41
C ASN A 453 38.38 5.66 -20.26
N LEU A 454 37.13 5.58 -19.82
CA LEU A 454 35.94 6.09 -20.51
C LEU A 454 35.12 6.97 -19.57
N PRO A 455 34.63 8.14 -20.02
CA PRO A 455 33.72 8.95 -19.22
C PRO A 455 32.43 8.16 -18.92
N ILE A 456 32.07 8.04 -17.65
CA ILE A 456 30.82 7.38 -17.25
C ILE A 456 29.66 8.28 -17.69
N ASP A 457 28.81 7.76 -18.56
CA ASP A 457 27.58 8.43 -18.98
C ASP A 457 26.53 8.37 -17.82
N PRO A 458 26.15 9.53 -17.24
CA PRO A 458 25.17 9.60 -16.16
C PRO A 458 23.79 9.09 -16.57
N GLU A 459 23.39 9.26 -17.84
CA GLU A 459 22.11 8.79 -18.35
C GLU A 459 22.08 7.25 -18.39
N ALA A 460 23.11 6.64 -18.98
CA ALA A 460 23.26 5.19 -18.99
C ALA A 460 23.25 4.59 -17.57
N LEU A 461 23.92 5.25 -16.62
CA LEU A 461 23.93 4.82 -15.22
C LEU A 461 22.56 4.96 -14.55
N LEU A 462 21.83 6.06 -14.79
CA LEU A 462 20.47 6.24 -14.29
C LEU A 462 19.55 5.13 -14.80
N LYS A 463 19.59 4.84 -16.11
CA LYS A 463 18.82 3.76 -16.74
C LYS A 463 19.22 2.39 -16.18
N ALA A 464 20.49 2.16 -15.89
CA ALA A 464 20.94 0.93 -15.23
C ALA A 464 20.38 0.79 -13.79
N ILE A 465 20.39 1.86 -12.98
CA ILE A 465 19.81 1.86 -11.63
C ILE A 465 18.30 1.55 -11.68
N GLU A 466 17.59 2.20 -12.61
CA GLU A 466 16.17 1.99 -12.85
C GLU A 466 15.87 0.53 -13.24
N ALA A 467 16.63 0.01 -14.20
CA ALA A 467 16.48 -1.33 -14.73
C ALA A 467 16.86 -2.43 -13.73
N GLN A 468 17.81 -2.21 -12.81
CA GLN A 468 18.30 -3.26 -11.89
C GLN A 468 17.55 -3.34 -10.56
N HIS A 469 17.13 -2.21 -9.97
CA HIS A 469 16.60 -2.24 -8.60
C HIS A 469 15.17 -1.71 -8.49
N GLY A 470 14.72 -0.91 -9.46
CA GLY A 470 13.41 -0.24 -9.40
C GLY A 470 13.26 0.64 -8.16
N LEU A 471 14.38 1.20 -7.66
CA LEU A 471 14.40 2.14 -6.54
C LEU A 471 14.18 3.58 -7.00
N LEU A 472 14.71 3.92 -8.18
CA LEU A 472 14.33 5.09 -8.96
C LEU A 472 13.46 4.61 -10.12
N ILE A 473 12.41 5.35 -10.47
CA ILE A 473 11.50 5.00 -11.55
C ILE A 473 11.04 6.25 -12.30
N GLU A 474 10.92 6.14 -13.62
CA GLU A 474 10.37 7.18 -14.48
C GLU A 474 8.83 7.19 -14.39
N ARG A 475 8.27 8.28 -13.85
CA ARG A 475 6.83 8.45 -13.58
C ARG A 475 6.07 9.12 -14.73
N ALA A 476 6.80 9.90 -15.51
CA ALA A 476 6.41 10.53 -16.77
C ALA A 476 7.70 10.80 -17.56
N ARG A 477 7.59 11.11 -18.84
CA ARG A 477 8.76 11.26 -19.73
C ARG A 477 9.76 12.28 -19.16
N GLY A 478 10.96 11.84 -18.82
CA GLY A 478 12.03 12.66 -18.23
C GLY A 478 11.79 13.10 -16.77
N ILE A 479 10.78 12.54 -16.08
CA ILE A 479 10.46 12.84 -14.68
C ILE A 479 10.52 11.56 -13.86
N TYR A 480 11.35 11.60 -12.83
CA TYR A 480 11.67 10.48 -11.97
C TYR A 480 11.17 10.68 -10.55
N SER A 481 11.03 9.59 -9.80
CA SER A 481 10.87 9.59 -8.35
C SER A 481 11.57 8.37 -7.74
N PHE A 482 11.74 8.37 -6.42
CA PHE A 482 11.91 7.10 -5.72
C PHE A 482 10.65 6.24 -5.90
N SER A 483 10.79 4.91 -5.91
CA SER A 483 9.65 4.01 -6.07
C SER A 483 8.66 4.11 -4.92
N HIS A 484 9.17 4.41 -3.73
CA HIS A 484 8.42 4.69 -2.52
C HIS A 484 9.08 5.85 -1.74
N ILE A 485 8.29 6.74 -1.13
CA ILE A 485 8.81 7.85 -0.31
C ILE A 485 9.62 7.33 0.89
N THR A 486 9.22 6.18 1.45
CA THR A 486 9.95 5.51 2.53
C THR A 486 11.42 5.22 2.19
N PHE A 487 11.72 4.89 0.93
CA PHE A 487 13.11 4.69 0.52
C PHE A 487 13.87 6.01 0.42
N GLN A 488 13.24 7.09 -0.06
CA GLN A 488 13.85 8.42 -0.03
C GLN A 488 14.13 8.88 1.41
N GLU A 489 13.17 8.69 2.33
CA GLU A 489 13.34 8.98 3.76
C GLU A 489 14.49 8.15 4.37
N TYR A 490 14.55 6.85 4.07
CA TYR A 490 15.61 5.95 4.52
C TYR A 490 16.99 6.36 4.02
N PHE A 491 17.12 6.62 2.72
CA PHE A 491 18.38 7.02 2.11
C PHE A 491 18.85 8.41 2.58
N THR A 492 17.90 9.32 2.86
CA THR A 492 18.19 10.60 3.52
C THR A 492 18.74 10.39 4.92
N ALA A 493 18.08 9.57 5.74
CA ALA A 493 18.53 9.24 7.09
C ALA A 493 19.92 8.56 7.06
N LYS A 494 20.14 7.65 6.11
CA LYS A 494 21.43 6.99 5.90
C LYS A 494 22.52 8.01 5.57
N ASN A 495 22.26 8.97 4.67
CA ASN A 495 23.24 10.00 4.35
C ASN A 495 23.63 10.87 5.56
N ILE A 496 22.67 11.14 6.46
CA ILE A 496 22.91 11.94 7.68
C ILE A 496 23.74 11.16 8.70
N VAL A 497 23.44 9.88 8.91
CA VAL A 497 24.09 9.06 9.95
C VAL A 497 25.47 8.57 9.51
N PHE A 498 25.66 8.25 8.24
CA PHE A 498 26.91 7.70 7.72
C PHE A 498 27.87 8.82 7.27
N ASN A 499 28.30 9.64 8.23
CA ASN A 499 29.43 10.55 8.08
C ASN A 499 30.67 9.93 8.72
N THR A 500 31.79 9.90 7.98
CA THR A 500 33.07 9.35 8.46
C THR A 500 33.75 10.26 9.49
N GLU A 501 33.46 11.57 9.45
CA GLU A 501 34.02 12.54 10.37
C GLU A 501 33.03 12.91 11.50
N PRO A 502 33.43 12.83 12.79
CA PRO A 502 32.56 13.15 13.91
C PRO A 502 32.00 14.58 13.91
N GLN A 503 32.78 15.55 13.42
CA GLN A 503 32.34 16.94 13.31
C GLN A 503 31.26 17.10 12.23
N ALA A 504 31.43 16.45 11.08
CA ALA A 504 30.43 16.44 10.01
C ALA A 504 29.11 15.80 10.48
N LEU A 505 29.19 14.69 11.24
CA LEU A 505 28.01 14.07 11.85
C LEU A 505 27.31 15.04 12.81
N THR A 506 28.07 15.72 13.67
CA THR A 506 27.53 16.68 14.64
C THR A 506 26.77 17.82 13.93
N ILE A 507 27.35 18.37 12.86
CA ILE A 507 26.70 19.41 12.05
C ILE A 507 25.42 18.86 11.40
N ALA A 508 25.48 17.66 10.82
CA ALA A 508 24.32 17.04 10.17
C ALA A 508 23.18 16.75 11.15
N LEU A 509 23.48 16.27 12.36
CA LEU A 509 22.47 16.05 13.41
C LEU A 509 21.89 17.38 13.93
N THR A 510 22.70 18.43 14.03
CA THR A 510 22.22 19.78 14.38
C THR A 510 21.26 20.33 13.32
N GLN A 511 21.62 20.16 12.04
CA GLN A 511 20.74 20.51 10.93
C GLN A 511 19.44 19.70 10.97
N LEU A 512 19.50 18.40 11.25
CA LEU A 512 18.30 17.56 11.41
C LEU A 512 17.40 18.05 12.56
N VAL A 513 17.96 18.40 13.71
CA VAL A 513 17.22 18.91 14.87
C VAL A 513 16.54 20.25 14.57
N SER A 514 17.17 21.13 13.77
CA SER A 514 16.53 22.37 13.32
C SER A 514 15.26 22.16 12.49
N ARG A 515 15.03 20.92 12.00
CA ARG A 515 13.85 20.52 11.23
C ARG A 515 12.83 19.74 12.05
N ILE A 516 12.98 19.65 13.39
CA ILE A 516 12.13 18.79 14.23
C ILE A 516 10.64 19.15 14.18
N THR A 517 10.31 20.41 13.87
CA THR A 517 8.94 20.91 13.73
C THR A 517 8.39 20.72 12.31
N ASP A 518 9.26 20.44 11.32
CA ASP A 518 8.84 20.09 9.96
C ASP A 518 8.39 18.64 9.94
N LYS A 519 7.08 18.47 9.77
CA LYS A 519 6.45 17.17 9.74
C LYS A 519 7.11 16.24 8.73
N ARG A 520 7.60 16.71 7.56
CA ARG A 520 8.23 15.85 6.54
C ARG A 520 9.42 15.07 7.10
N TRP A 521 10.19 15.69 7.99
CA TRP A 521 11.40 15.14 8.57
C TRP A 521 11.15 14.13 9.70
N HIS A 522 9.91 13.97 10.17
CA HIS A 522 9.60 13.06 11.29
C HIS A 522 10.10 11.63 11.07
N GLU A 523 9.88 11.05 9.89
CA GLU A 523 10.33 9.67 9.63
C GLU A 523 11.85 9.60 9.52
N VAL A 524 12.48 10.58 8.84
CA VAL A 524 13.94 10.69 8.76
C VAL A 524 14.54 10.74 10.16
N PHE A 525 13.92 11.49 11.08
CA PHE A 525 14.37 11.59 12.47
C PHE A 525 14.34 10.24 13.20
N ILE A 526 13.21 9.51 13.09
CA ILE A 526 13.05 8.17 13.68
C ILE A 526 14.05 7.18 13.08
N LEU A 527 14.27 7.26 11.77
CA LEU A 527 15.23 6.41 11.08
C LEU A 527 16.67 6.73 11.50
N CYS A 528 17.06 8.00 11.61
CA CYS A 528 18.36 8.40 12.13
C CYS A 528 18.59 7.85 13.54
N ALA A 529 17.62 8.04 14.45
CA ALA A 529 17.70 7.49 15.81
C ALA A 529 17.83 5.95 15.81
N GLY A 530 17.13 5.26 14.90
CA GLY A 530 17.20 3.80 14.76
C GLY A 530 18.47 3.26 14.08
N MET A 531 19.20 4.09 13.34
CA MET A 531 20.44 3.74 12.64
C MET A 531 21.71 4.06 13.44
N LEU A 532 21.66 5.08 14.30
CA LEU A 532 22.79 5.45 15.14
C LEU A 532 23.17 4.31 16.10
N PRO A 533 24.47 4.00 16.25
CA PRO A 533 24.94 3.07 17.27
C PRO A 533 24.61 3.52 18.70
N GLN A 534 24.55 4.85 18.92
CA GLN A 534 24.10 5.47 20.15
C GLN A 534 23.36 6.77 19.80
N ALA A 535 22.11 6.89 20.23
CA ALA A 535 21.24 8.02 19.87
C ALA A 535 21.20 9.13 20.94
N ASP A 536 21.87 8.95 22.08
CA ASP A 536 21.92 9.91 23.20
C ASP A 536 22.12 11.36 22.75
N TYR A 537 23.19 11.61 21.96
CA TYR A 537 23.51 12.96 21.48
C TYR A 537 22.38 13.58 20.65
N LEU A 538 21.80 12.82 19.71
CA LEU A 538 20.69 13.30 18.87
C LEU A 538 19.46 13.63 19.71
N LEU A 539 19.11 12.78 20.67
CA LEU A 539 17.90 12.95 21.48
C LEU A 539 18.04 14.07 22.51
N LEU A 540 19.21 14.25 23.11
CA LEU A 540 19.50 15.39 23.98
C LEU A 540 19.51 16.71 23.19
N LEU A 541 20.11 16.71 22.00
CA LEU A 541 20.11 17.89 21.12
C LEU A 541 18.68 18.26 20.71
N ALA A 542 17.85 17.26 20.38
CA ALA A 542 16.42 17.46 20.13
C ALA A 542 15.68 18.01 21.34
N LYS A 543 15.88 17.43 22.53
CA LYS A 543 15.25 17.89 23.76
C LYS A 543 15.56 19.35 24.04
N LYS A 544 16.84 19.73 23.99
CA LYS A 544 17.27 21.12 24.14
C LYS A 544 16.57 22.05 23.15
N HIS A 545 16.61 21.70 21.87
CA HIS A 545 15.97 22.53 20.84
C HIS A 545 14.45 22.65 21.02
N ILE A 546 13.79 21.58 21.46
CA ILE A 546 12.36 21.59 21.81
C ILE A 546 12.08 22.55 22.96
N ASP A 547 12.87 22.52 24.02
CA ASP A 547 12.70 23.43 25.17
C ASP A 547 12.93 24.90 24.76
N ASP A 548 13.93 25.14 23.90
CA ASP A 548 14.26 26.46 23.38
C ASP A 548 13.13 27.08 22.54
N LEU A 549 12.19 26.28 22.00
CA LEU A 549 11.04 26.79 21.24
C LEU A 549 10.16 27.75 22.04
N LEU A 550 10.12 27.58 23.37
CA LEU A 550 9.22 28.33 24.25
C LEU A 550 9.95 29.33 25.15
N ILE A 551 11.28 29.43 25.07
CA ILE A 551 12.10 30.18 26.04
C ILE A 551 11.78 31.69 26.08
N ASN A 552 11.33 32.26 24.96
CA ASN A 552 11.02 33.68 24.83
C ASN A 552 9.51 33.97 24.98
N GLU A 553 8.70 33.00 25.41
CA GLU A 553 7.24 33.11 25.48
C GLU A 553 6.75 33.01 26.93
N PRO A 554 6.69 34.13 27.69
CA PRO A 554 6.42 34.11 29.13
C PRO A 554 5.08 33.48 29.50
N GLN A 555 4.05 33.66 28.64
CA GLN A 555 2.73 33.08 28.85
C GLN A 555 2.72 31.55 28.65
N LEU A 556 3.53 31.04 27.71
CA LEU A 556 3.69 29.59 27.51
C LEU A 556 4.54 28.99 28.64
N ILE A 557 5.53 29.72 29.15
CA ILE A 557 6.29 29.32 30.35
C ILE A 557 5.36 29.23 31.58
N GLN A 558 4.49 30.22 31.78
CA GLN A 558 3.49 30.18 32.85
C GLN A 558 2.55 28.97 32.71
N PHE A 559 2.17 28.63 31.47
CA PHE A 559 1.38 27.45 31.17
C PHE A 559 2.12 26.15 31.51
N LEU A 560 3.42 26.03 31.19
CA LEU A 560 4.23 24.86 31.58
C LEU A 560 4.37 24.75 33.11
N ASN A 561 4.59 25.86 33.82
CA ASN A 561 4.63 25.87 35.29
C ASN A 561 3.29 25.42 35.91
N TRP A 562 2.18 25.85 35.31
CA TRP A 562 0.86 25.35 35.69
C TRP A 562 0.72 23.84 35.43
N LEU A 563 1.19 23.32 34.28
CA LEU A 563 1.19 21.88 34.00
C LEU A 563 1.96 21.10 35.08
N SER A 564 3.14 21.59 35.49
CA SER A 564 3.95 20.98 36.55
C SER A 564 3.22 20.98 37.89
N THR A 565 2.64 22.11 38.30
CA THR A 565 1.86 22.22 39.55
C THR A 565 0.62 21.32 39.50
N LYS A 566 -0.07 21.29 38.36
CA LYS A 566 -1.24 20.45 38.15
C LYS A 566 -0.89 18.98 38.22
N ALA A 567 0.23 18.56 37.64
CA ALA A 567 0.71 17.19 37.71
C ALA A 567 1.02 16.74 39.15
N GLN A 568 1.67 17.59 39.94
CA GLN A 568 1.95 17.32 41.37
C GLN A 568 0.68 17.21 42.22
N SER A 569 -0.40 17.90 41.84
CA SER A 569 -1.69 17.82 42.56
C SER A 569 -2.43 16.49 42.39
N VAL A 570 -2.11 15.71 41.34
CA VAL A 570 -2.77 14.42 41.07
C VAL A 570 -2.17 13.34 41.96
N ARG A 571 -3.02 12.70 42.77
CA ARG A 571 -2.59 11.61 43.65
C ARG A 571 -2.50 10.29 42.89
N GLY A 572 -1.41 9.55 43.02
CA GLY A 572 -1.28 8.21 42.46
C GLY A 572 0.17 7.80 42.20
N SER A 573 0.36 6.59 41.68
CA SER A 573 1.67 6.03 41.31
C SER A 573 2.11 6.37 39.88
N CYS A 574 1.37 7.21 39.16
CA CYS A 574 1.72 7.59 37.80
C CYS A 574 2.81 8.67 37.81
N PRO A 575 3.92 8.50 37.07
CA PRO A 575 4.98 9.50 37.00
C PRO A 575 4.49 10.88 36.52
N SER A 576 5.00 11.95 37.15
CA SER A 576 4.55 13.34 36.90
C SER A 576 4.64 13.76 35.43
N PHE A 577 5.66 13.31 34.69
CA PHE A 577 5.81 13.65 33.27
C PHE A 577 4.68 13.11 32.39
N ILE A 578 4.12 11.94 32.74
CA ILE A 578 2.97 11.35 32.05
C ILE A 578 1.72 12.18 32.33
N ILE A 579 1.57 12.67 33.58
CA ILE A 579 0.46 13.52 33.96
C ILE A 579 0.54 14.90 33.27
N ARG A 580 1.74 15.48 33.15
CA ARG A 580 1.95 16.69 32.34
C ARG A 580 1.52 16.47 30.89
N ALA A 581 1.93 15.34 30.29
CA ALA A 581 1.54 14.99 28.93
C ALA A 581 0.01 14.83 28.78
N PHE A 582 -0.64 14.18 29.74
CA PHE A 582 -2.10 14.04 29.78
C PHE A 582 -2.81 15.40 29.80
N TYR A 583 -2.43 16.33 30.69
CA TYR A 583 -3.10 17.63 30.72
C TYR A 583 -2.75 18.50 29.51
N LEU A 584 -1.55 18.36 28.93
CA LEU A 584 -1.23 19.00 27.66
C LEU A 584 -2.11 18.48 26.52
N ASP A 585 -2.35 17.16 26.43
CA ASP A 585 -3.28 16.57 25.47
C ASP A 585 -4.70 17.18 25.59
N LEU A 586 -5.19 17.37 26.82
CA LEU A 586 -6.52 17.95 27.07
C LEU A 586 -6.57 19.45 26.72
N GLU A 587 -5.58 20.24 27.17
CA GLU A 587 -5.54 21.68 26.91
C GLU A 587 -5.32 21.99 25.44
N LEU A 588 -4.45 21.25 24.75
CA LEU A 588 -4.16 21.49 23.34
C LEU A 588 -5.41 21.32 22.48
N ALA A 589 -6.20 20.26 22.72
CA ALA A 589 -7.43 20.02 21.98
C ALA A 589 -8.41 21.22 22.07
N ARG A 590 -8.51 21.85 23.25
CA ARG A 590 -9.36 23.03 23.49
C ARG A 590 -8.77 24.33 22.93
N VAL A 591 -7.48 24.57 23.16
CA VAL A 591 -6.81 25.82 22.80
C VAL A 591 -6.63 25.96 21.29
N CYS A 592 -6.38 24.84 20.62
CA CYS A 592 -5.93 24.80 19.23
C CYS A 592 -7.00 24.34 18.24
N ASP A 593 -8.24 24.10 18.71
CA ASP A 593 -9.37 23.59 17.93
C ASP A 593 -9.04 22.32 17.13
N THR A 594 -8.13 21.50 17.64
CA THR A 594 -7.73 20.27 16.98
C THR A 594 -8.59 19.11 17.47
N THR A 595 -8.99 18.22 16.57
CA THR A 595 -9.59 16.92 16.94
C THR A 595 -8.58 15.97 17.63
N ALA A 596 -7.38 16.48 17.99
CA ALA A 596 -6.23 15.73 18.50
C ALA A 596 -6.34 15.37 19.99
N GLY A 597 -7.50 15.51 20.61
CA GLY A 597 -7.79 14.97 21.94
C GLY A 597 -7.87 13.43 21.92
N ARG A 598 -6.76 12.73 21.64
CA ARG A 598 -6.65 11.26 21.66
C ARG A 598 -5.59 10.76 22.63
N LEU A 599 -5.16 11.59 23.57
CA LEU A 599 -4.12 11.24 24.55
C LEU A 599 -2.85 10.73 23.86
N GLU A 600 -2.49 11.30 22.71
CA GLU A 600 -1.41 10.78 21.87
C GLU A 600 -0.07 10.97 22.57
N LEU A 601 0.15 12.12 23.21
CA LEU A 601 1.38 12.39 23.94
C LEU A 601 1.46 11.53 25.21
N ALA A 602 0.39 11.42 25.99
CA ALA A 602 0.34 10.52 27.15
C ALA A 602 0.56 9.04 26.75
N SER A 603 -0.02 8.60 25.63
CA SER A 603 0.21 7.27 25.06
C SER A 603 1.63 7.11 24.51
N ALA A 604 2.24 8.19 24.01
CA ALA A 604 3.63 8.28 23.60
C ALA A 604 4.60 8.28 24.80
N CYS A 605 4.16 8.65 26.00
CA CYS A 605 4.90 8.35 27.23
C CYS A 605 4.75 6.87 27.60
N ASN A 606 3.51 6.37 27.77
CA ASN A 606 3.26 4.98 28.15
C ASN A 606 2.10 4.37 27.35
N ARG A 607 2.35 3.27 26.63
CA ARG A 607 1.29 2.60 25.82
C ARG A 607 0.17 2.03 26.68
N GLU A 608 0.47 1.72 27.94
CA GLU A 608 -0.50 1.24 28.92
C GLU A 608 -1.04 2.38 29.78
N PHE A 609 -0.92 3.64 29.35
CA PHE A 609 -1.44 4.80 30.09
C PHE A 609 -2.90 4.63 30.52
N ALA A 610 -3.73 3.95 29.70
CA ALA A 610 -5.11 3.63 30.07
C ALA A 610 -5.24 2.88 31.41
N ARG A 611 -4.23 2.09 31.82
CA ARG A 611 -4.17 1.41 33.14
C ARG A 611 -3.85 2.36 34.30
N TYR A 612 -3.25 3.51 34.03
CA TYR A 612 -2.94 4.54 35.04
C TYR A 612 -4.09 5.53 35.27
N LEU A 613 -5.18 5.41 34.50
CA LEU A 613 -6.36 6.26 34.67
C LEU A 613 -7.12 5.92 35.96
N ASN A 614 -6.73 6.58 37.05
CA ASN A 614 -7.49 6.57 38.30
C ASN A 614 -8.80 7.37 38.16
N ASP A 615 -9.64 7.35 39.20
CA ASP A 615 -10.94 8.05 39.20
C ASP A 615 -10.82 9.56 38.92
N GLN A 616 -9.75 10.19 39.40
CA GLN A 616 -9.49 11.63 39.19
C GLN A 616 -9.23 11.94 37.71
N LEU A 617 -8.29 11.23 37.08
CA LEU A 617 -7.97 11.41 35.66
C LEU A 617 -9.11 10.99 34.75
N CYS A 618 -9.83 9.94 35.12
CA CYS A 618 -11.04 9.50 34.43
C CYS A 618 -12.15 10.57 34.46
N LEU A 619 -12.31 11.29 35.58
CA LEU A 619 -13.24 12.42 35.68
C LEU A 619 -12.77 13.57 34.79
N ASP A 620 -11.51 13.96 34.87
CA ASP A 620 -10.97 15.10 34.12
C ASP A 620 -11.03 14.87 32.60
N LEU A 621 -10.75 13.63 32.15
CA LEU A 621 -10.97 13.23 30.76
C LEU A 621 -12.44 13.29 30.36
N ALA A 622 -13.36 12.85 31.23
CA ALA A 622 -14.79 12.92 30.93
C ALA A 622 -15.28 14.37 30.83
N LEU A 623 -14.82 15.24 31.72
CA LEU A 623 -15.13 16.68 31.71
C LEU A 623 -14.60 17.38 30.46
N ASP A 624 -13.35 17.10 30.07
CA ASP A 624 -12.79 17.60 28.81
C ASP A 624 -13.66 17.24 27.59
N ARG A 625 -14.17 16.00 27.53
CA ARG A 625 -15.07 15.57 26.45
C ARG A 625 -16.39 16.31 26.43
N VAL A 626 -16.91 16.75 27.59
CA VAL A 626 -18.09 17.62 27.64
C VAL A 626 -17.74 19.01 27.14
N LEU A 627 -16.60 19.57 27.57
CA LEU A 627 -16.14 20.90 27.16
C LEU A 627 -15.82 20.99 25.65
N THR A 628 -15.38 19.90 25.05
CA THR A 628 -15.01 19.81 23.62
C THR A 628 -16.15 19.29 22.71
N ILE A 629 -17.39 19.20 23.22
CA ILE A 629 -18.51 18.60 22.50
C ILE A 629 -18.85 19.31 21.18
N ASN A 630 -18.49 20.59 21.03
CA ASN A 630 -18.63 21.34 19.78
C ASN A 630 -18.03 20.58 18.57
N SER A 631 -16.93 19.85 18.79
CA SER A 631 -16.27 19.04 17.75
C SER A 631 -17.10 17.84 17.24
N VAL A 632 -18.16 17.47 17.96
CA VAL A 632 -18.94 16.25 17.72
C VAL A 632 -20.36 16.55 17.23
N LEU A 633 -20.74 17.83 17.16
CA LEU A 633 -22.07 18.29 16.72
C LEU A 633 -22.37 17.93 15.26
N GLY A 634 -21.35 17.77 14.42
CA GLY A 634 -21.48 17.37 13.01
C GLY A 634 -21.51 15.85 12.78
N THR A 635 -21.58 15.03 13.83
CA THR A 635 -21.58 13.56 13.71
C THR A 635 -23.00 12.99 13.55
N THR A 636 -23.12 11.67 13.36
CA THR A 636 -24.40 11.01 13.09
C THR A 636 -25.36 10.93 14.28
N LYS A 637 -24.88 11.11 15.53
CA LYS A 637 -25.71 11.01 16.77
C LYS A 637 -25.22 11.96 17.89
N PRO A 638 -25.18 13.29 17.68
CA PRO A 638 -24.60 14.24 18.62
C PRO A 638 -25.28 14.26 20.00
N SER A 639 -26.61 14.15 20.07
CA SER A 639 -27.36 14.13 21.34
C SER A 639 -26.98 12.91 22.18
N LEU A 640 -26.92 11.73 21.56
CA LEU A 640 -26.52 10.50 22.24
C LEU A 640 -25.09 10.59 22.78
N ILE A 641 -24.17 11.17 22.01
CA ILE A 641 -22.77 11.31 22.43
C ILE A 641 -22.68 12.27 23.62
N TYR A 642 -23.33 13.44 23.55
CA TYR A 642 -23.37 14.41 24.64
C TYR A 642 -23.89 13.77 25.94
N HIS A 643 -25.06 13.11 25.91
CA HIS A 643 -25.63 12.47 27.08
C HIS A 643 -24.72 11.37 27.65
N ARG A 644 -24.11 10.53 26.81
CA ARG A 644 -23.17 9.49 27.27
C ARG A 644 -21.93 10.05 27.94
N VAL A 645 -21.37 11.12 27.40
CA VAL A 645 -20.19 11.76 27.99
C VAL A 645 -20.56 12.43 29.32
N LEU A 646 -21.69 13.13 29.36
CA LEU A 646 -22.19 13.78 30.57
C LEU A 646 -22.52 12.77 31.68
N ASP A 647 -23.15 11.65 31.34
CA ASP A 647 -23.44 10.57 32.31
C ASP A 647 -22.17 9.98 32.90
N ARG A 648 -21.15 9.76 32.07
CA ARG A 648 -19.84 9.32 32.53
C ARG A 648 -19.20 10.33 33.49
N ALA A 649 -19.32 11.63 33.21
CA ALA A 649 -18.82 12.68 34.10
C ALA A 649 -19.59 12.71 35.43
N ILE A 650 -20.93 12.61 35.40
CA ILE A 650 -21.79 12.58 36.60
C ILE A 650 -21.46 11.38 37.51
N ILE A 651 -21.30 10.19 36.91
CA ILE A 651 -20.95 8.97 37.66
C ILE A 651 -19.62 9.18 38.38
N ARG A 652 -18.60 9.66 37.68
CA ARG A 652 -17.25 9.84 38.24
C ARG A 652 -17.13 10.99 39.24
N ALA A 653 -17.90 12.05 39.06
CA ALA A 653 -17.96 13.16 40.01
C ALA A 653 -18.54 12.75 41.37
N SER A 654 -19.26 11.63 41.44
CA SER A 654 -19.94 11.18 42.67
C SER A 654 -19.00 10.89 43.84
N SER A 655 -17.76 10.47 43.57
CA SER A 655 -16.76 10.15 44.59
C SER A 655 -15.73 11.27 44.82
N THR A 656 -15.62 12.23 43.90
CA THR A 656 -14.45 13.12 43.81
C THR A 656 -14.77 14.61 43.73
N ALA A 657 -15.99 15.02 43.34
CA ALA A 657 -16.37 16.43 43.18
C ALA A 657 -17.91 16.62 43.29
N PRO A 658 -18.46 16.65 44.52
CA PRO A 658 -19.92 16.65 44.74
C PRO A 658 -20.62 17.93 44.23
N GLU A 659 -19.97 19.09 44.31
CA GLU A 659 -20.50 20.34 43.76
C GLU A 659 -20.52 20.31 42.22
N LEU A 660 -19.46 19.81 41.58
CA LEU A 660 -19.41 19.65 40.12
C LEU A 660 -20.50 18.68 39.62
N LYS A 661 -20.81 17.64 40.38
CA LYS A 661 -21.93 16.72 40.08
C LYS A 661 -23.26 17.45 40.00
N GLN A 662 -23.51 18.44 40.86
CA GLN A 662 -24.75 19.23 40.82
C GLN A 662 -24.83 20.05 39.53
N VAL A 663 -23.73 20.70 39.14
CA VAL A 663 -23.63 21.42 37.87
C VAL A 663 -23.89 20.49 36.68
N LEU A 664 -23.21 19.34 36.61
CA LEU A 664 -23.39 18.36 35.54
C LEU A 664 -24.83 17.82 35.45
N LYS A 665 -25.48 17.57 36.59
CA LYS A 665 -26.90 17.17 36.64
C LYS A 665 -27.81 18.26 36.12
N MET A 666 -27.53 19.53 36.44
CA MET A 666 -28.29 20.66 35.94
C MET A 666 -28.16 20.80 34.42
N LEU A 667 -26.94 20.71 33.87
CA LEU A 667 -26.71 20.69 32.42
C LEU A 667 -27.50 19.55 31.76
N LYS A 668 -27.48 18.34 32.36
CA LYS A 668 -28.24 17.18 31.86
C LYS A 668 -29.73 17.47 31.81
N GLN A 669 -30.29 18.02 32.89
CA GLN A 669 -31.71 18.34 32.98
C GLN A 669 -32.13 19.37 31.92
N ARG A 670 -31.33 20.43 31.71
CA ARG A 670 -31.58 21.45 30.69
C ARG A 670 -31.58 20.85 29.28
N ALA A 671 -30.56 20.03 28.96
CA ALA A 671 -30.50 19.34 27.68
C ALA A 671 -31.70 18.40 27.47
N THR A 672 -32.07 17.58 28.47
CA THR A 672 -33.20 16.64 28.35
C THR A 672 -34.57 17.31 28.17
N LYS A 673 -34.75 18.54 28.68
CA LYS A 673 -36.02 19.28 28.52
C LYS A 673 -36.23 19.80 27.09
N CYS A 674 -35.16 19.90 26.30
CA CYS A 674 -35.18 20.61 25.02
C CYS A 674 -35.01 19.71 23.79
N THR A 675 -34.77 18.40 23.93
CA THR A 675 -34.27 17.58 22.81
C THR A 675 -35.01 16.24 22.64
N GLN A 676 -35.86 16.16 21.61
CA GLN A 676 -36.55 14.92 21.18
C GLN A 676 -35.81 14.17 20.05
N ASN A 677 -34.98 14.88 19.28
CA ASN A 677 -34.17 14.34 18.19
C ASN A 677 -32.86 15.15 18.01
N ASP A 678 -31.90 14.61 17.24
CA ASP A 678 -30.58 15.22 17.06
C ASP A 678 -30.63 16.61 16.41
N SER A 679 -31.57 16.87 15.49
CA SER A 679 -31.71 18.19 14.84
C SER A 679 -32.07 19.28 15.85
N LYS A 680 -33.07 19.03 16.69
CA LYS A 680 -33.48 19.96 17.75
C LYS A 680 -32.39 20.14 18.80
N PHE A 681 -31.61 19.09 19.09
CA PHE A 681 -30.44 19.19 19.97
C PHE A 681 -29.40 20.16 19.41
N VAL A 682 -29.07 20.05 18.12
CA VAL A 682 -28.08 20.94 17.47
C VAL A 682 -28.59 22.39 17.44
N GLU A 683 -29.87 22.61 17.15
CA GLU A 683 -30.49 23.96 17.19
C GLU A 683 -30.45 24.57 18.59
N TRP A 684 -30.84 23.81 19.61
CA TRP A 684 -30.74 24.24 21.00
C TRP A 684 -29.29 24.55 21.40
N TRP A 685 -28.35 23.68 21.00
CA TRP A 685 -26.93 23.86 21.29
C TRP A 685 -26.35 25.12 20.66
N LYS A 686 -26.79 25.50 19.45
CA LYS A 686 -26.38 26.77 18.82
C LYS A 686 -26.77 28.00 19.63
N VAL A 687 -27.92 27.94 20.33
CA VAL A 687 -28.45 29.06 21.12
C VAL A 687 -27.83 29.09 22.52
N PHE A 688 -27.77 27.95 23.22
CA PHE A 688 -27.42 27.90 24.64
C PHE A 688 -26.06 27.24 24.94
N GLY A 689 -25.45 26.56 23.97
CA GLY A 689 -24.27 25.72 24.20
C GLY A 689 -23.05 26.50 24.69
N GLN A 690 -22.87 27.77 24.30
CA GLN A 690 -21.79 28.60 24.81
C GLN A 690 -21.93 28.88 26.31
N ASP A 691 -23.13 29.16 26.78
CA ASP A 691 -23.38 29.42 28.20
C ASP A 691 -23.26 28.14 29.03
N GLU A 692 -23.71 27.01 28.50
CA GLU A 692 -23.54 25.69 29.12
C GLU A 692 -22.04 25.32 29.25
N ILE A 693 -21.23 25.59 28.22
CA ILE A 693 -19.77 25.38 28.27
C ILE A 693 -19.12 26.32 29.29
N LYS A 694 -19.45 27.62 29.28
CA LYS A 694 -18.89 28.60 30.23
C LYS A 694 -19.19 28.22 31.67
N LEU A 695 -20.44 27.85 31.96
CA LEU A 695 -20.86 27.42 33.28
C LEU A 695 -20.07 26.19 33.75
N LEU A 696 -19.94 25.18 32.87
CA LEU A 696 -19.14 24.00 33.18
C LEU A 696 -17.68 24.36 33.38
N GLN A 697 -17.11 25.18 32.50
CA GLN A 697 -15.70 25.59 32.55
C GLN A 697 -15.37 26.30 33.86
N SER A 698 -16.21 27.23 34.33
CA SER A 698 -16.03 27.89 35.61
C SER A 698 -16.02 26.91 36.79
N ALA A 699 -16.93 25.93 36.79
CA ALA A 699 -16.99 24.91 37.84
C ALA A 699 -15.77 23.97 37.79
N VAL A 700 -15.30 23.60 36.59
CA VAL A 700 -14.11 22.77 36.38
C VAL A 700 -12.85 23.50 36.83
N ILE A 701 -12.69 24.78 36.49
CA ILE A 701 -11.56 25.60 36.94
C ILE A 701 -11.54 25.66 38.47
N ALA A 702 -12.67 25.96 39.11
CA ALA A 702 -12.76 26.13 40.56
C ALA A 702 -12.44 24.84 41.35
N GLN A 703 -12.96 23.69 40.90
CA GLN A 703 -12.87 22.44 41.68
C GLN A 703 -11.76 21.50 41.21
N ARG A 704 -11.32 21.61 39.95
CA ARG A 704 -10.35 20.70 39.33
C ARG A 704 -9.10 21.40 38.81
N ASN A 705 -9.07 22.74 38.75
CA ASN A 705 -7.92 23.53 38.32
C ASN A 705 -7.39 23.12 36.93
N PHE A 706 -8.27 22.99 35.93
CA PHE A 706 -7.91 22.87 34.51
C PHE A 706 -8.99 23.45 33.61
N ALA A 707 -8.74 23.48 32.29
CA ALA A 707 -9.59 24.13 31.29
C ALA A 707 -9.61 25.66 31.41
N HIS A 708 -8.45 26.24 31.76
CA HIS A 708 -8.27 27.68 31.86
C HIS A 708 -8.38 28.36 30.49
N ASN A 709 -8.90 29.59 30.48
CA ASN A 709 -8.85 30.43 29.29
C ASN A 709 -7.50 31.15 29.24
N TRP A 710 -6.54 30.51 28.57
CA TRP A 710 -5.18 31.04 28.44
C TRP A 710 -5.06 32.25 27.53
N HIS A 711 -6.04 32.50 26.64
CA HIS A 711 -6.03 33.63 25.68
C HIS A 711 -4.77 33.72 24.80
N PHE A 712 -4.20 32.57 24.42
CA PHE A 712 -3.04 32.55 23.53
C PHE A 712 -3.36 33.16 22.15
N ASN A 713 -2.43 33.98 21.67
CA ASN A 713 -2.50 34.54 20.31
C ASN A 713 -2.20 33.44 19.25
N PRO A 714 -2.47 33.70 17.94
CA PRO A 714 -2.26 32.69 16.89
C PRO A 714 -0.81 32.16 16.80
N HIS A 715 0.19 33.01 17.06
CA HIS A 715 1.61 32.64 17.06
C HIS A 715 1.92 31.66 18.20
N GLN A 716 1.50 31.96 19.42
CA GLN A 716 1.66 31.09 20.59
C GLN A 716 0.93 29.75 20.42
N LYS A 717 -0.29 29.77 19.85
CA LYS A 717 -1.01 28.53 19.51
C LYS A 717 -0.20 27.67 18.52
N ASN A 718 0.44 28.29 17.53
CA ASN A 718 1.27 27.57 16.56
C ASN A 718 2.55 27.03 17.20
N LEU A 719 3.24 27.81 18.03
CA LEU A 719 4.41 27.34 18.80
C LEU A 719 4.05 26.17 19.71
N LEU A 720 2.91 26.23 20.41
CA LEU A 720 2.47 25.14 21.27
C LEU A 720 2.16 23.86 20.48
N LYS A 721 1.57 23.98 19.27
CA LYS A 721 1.39 22.84 18.34
C LYS A 721 2.74 22.25 17.94
N GLN A 722 3.71 23.08 17.56
CA GLN A 722 5.05 22.64 17.18
C GLN A 722 5.76 21.94 18.34
N TYR A 723 5.74 22.53 19.54
CA TYR A 723 6.29 21.95 20.77
C TYR A 723 5.66 20.59 21.09
N TYR A 724 4.35 20.48 20.99
CA TYR A 724 3.62 19.23 21.20
C TYR A 724 4.04 18.13 20.20
N TYR A 725 4.08 18.46 18.90
CA TYR A 725 4.46 17.48 17.87
C TYR A 725 5.92 17.06 17.99
N ALA A 726 6.83 17.99 18.33
CA ALA A 726 8.24 17.69 18.50
C ALA A 726 8.49 16.81 19.73
N ASN A 727 7.82 17.05 20.87
CA ASN A 727 7.87 16.15 22.03
C ASN A 727 7.31 14.76 21.70
N THR A 728 6.22 14.70 20.93
CA THR A 728 5.66 13.42 20.47
C THR A 728 6.66 12.65 19.62
N LEU A 729 7.36 13.33 18.71
CA LEU A 729 8.42 12.74 17.89
C LEU A 729 9.59 12.24 18.74
N LEU A 730 10.06 13.03 19.70
CA LEU A 730 11.14 12.65 20.62
C LEU A 730 10.79 11.37 21.39
N LEU A 731 9.59 11.30 21.97
CA LEU A 731 9.10 10.10 22.67
C LEU A 731 8.94 8.90 21.74
N ASN A 732 8.49 9.11 20.50
CA ASN A 732 8.42 8.06 19.50
C ASN A 732 9.81 7.50 19.14
N CYS A 733 10.86 8.33 19.15
CA CYS A 733 12.23 7.88 18.98
C CYS A 733 12.70 7.05 20.18
N LEU A 734 12.47 7.50 21.42
CA LEU A 734 12.78 6.70 22.63
C LEU A 734 12.13 5.31 22.61
N LYS A 735 10.97 5.19 21.95
CA LYS A 735 10.24 3.94 21.77
C LYS A 735 10.71 3.08 20.60
N SER A 736 11.46 3.61 19.63
CA SER A 736 11.76 2.92 18.37
C SER A 736 12.85 1.84 18.46
N LYS A 737 13.08 1.22 19.64
CA LYS A 737 14.22 0.33 19.92
C LYS A 737 15.55 0.88 19.38
N CYS A 738 15.73 2.21 19.42
CA CYS A 738 17.05 2.81 19.23
C CYS A 738 17.91 2.52 20.46
N GLN A 739 19.23 2.51 20.27
CA GLN A 739 20.17 2.37 21.36
C GLN A 739 20.30 3.75 22.02
N VAL A 740 19.85 3.83 23.28
CA VAL A 740 19.86 5.03 24.14
C VAL A 740 20.17 4.55 25.56
N SER A 741 21.03 5.26 26.27
CA SER A 741 21.37 4.93 27.66
C SER A 741 20.17 5.08 28.61
N SER A 742 20.17 4.32 29.70
CA SER A 742 19.12 4.43 30.73
C SER A 742 19.08 5.82 31.35
N GLU A 743 20.24 6.43 31.53
CA GLU A 743 20.44 7.73 32.14
C GLU A 743 19.81 8.82 31.27
N VAL A 744 20.15 8.87 29.97
CA VAL A 744 19.57 9.84 29.03
C VAL A 744 18.08 9.65 28.85
N ARG A 745 17.59 8.41 28.86
CA ARG A 745 16.15 8.15 28.81
C ARG A 745 15.44 8.75 30.03
N GLN A 746 15.95 8.48 31.24
CA GLN A 746 15.38 9.03 32.47
C GLN A 746 15.48 10.55 32.50
N GLU A 747 16.60 11.12 32.05
CA GLU A 747 16.79 12.57 31.94
C GLU A 747 15.71 13.20 31.06
N ILE A 748 15.50 12.67 29.86
CA ILE A 748 14.49 13.18 28.92
C ILE A 748 13.08 13.01 29.51
N GLU A 749 12.76 11.85 30.08
CA GLU A 749 11.43 11.58 30.66
C GLU A 749 11.14 12.50 31.85
N ASN A 750 12.09 12.67 32.78
CA ASN A 750 11.92 13.51 33.97
C ASN A 750 11.83 15.00 33.61
N SER A 751 12.58 15.43 32.60
CA SER A 751 12.62 16.81 32.11
C SER A 751 11.52 17.17 31.09
N LEU A 752 10.70 16.19 30.68
CA LEU A 752 9.69 16.37 29.65
C LEU A 752 8.59 17.36 30.08
N LEU A 753 8.35 18.41 29.30
CA LEU A 753 7.35 19.46 29.56
C LEU A 753 7.61 20.31 30.82
N LEU A 754 8.86 20.37 31.30
CA LEU A 754 9.27 21.34 32.32
C LEU A 754 9.55 22.70 31.70
N SER A 755 9.37 23.76 32.49
CA SER A 755 9.83 25.09 32.10
C SER A 755 11.35 25.22 32.23
N SER A 756 11.95 26.19 31.53
CA SER A 756 13.38 26.50 31.65
C SER A 756 13.81 26.76 33.10
N SER A 757 13.00 27.49 33.89
CA SER A 757 13.27 27.73 35.31
C SER A 757 13.30 26.45 36.16
N GLU A 758 12.43 25.47 35.86
CA GLU A 758 12.42 24.19 36.57
C GLU A 758 13.60 23.30 36.13
N LEU A 759 14.00 23.37 34.87
CA LEU A 759 15.19 22.67 34.36
C LEU A 759 16.47 23.16 35.04
N PHE A 760 16.62 24.49 35.22
CA PHE A 760 17.74 25.05 35.97
C PHE A 760 17.79 24.60 37.44
N GLN A 761 16.64 24.40 38.09
CA GLN A 761 16.56 23.92 39.47
C GLN A 761 16.92 22.43 39.63
N ILE A 762 16.77 21.62 38.59
CA ILE A 762 17.15 20.19 38.58
C ILE A 762 18.64 20.01 38.26
N ALA A 763 19.24 20.96 37.53
CA ALA A 763 20.66 20.93 37.15
C ALA A 763 21.61 21.38 38.27
N ILE A 764 21.07 22.04 39.32
CA ILE A 764 21.76 22.41 40.56
C ILE A 764 21.53 21.30 41.58
#